data_AF-A0A8H5SL03-F1
#
_entry.id   AF-A0A8H5SL03-F1
#
_cell.length_a   1.000
_cell.length_b   1.000
_cell.length_c   1.000
_cell.angle_alpha   90.00
_cell.angle_beta   90.00
_cell.angle_gamma   90.00
#
_symmetry.space_group_name_H-M   'P 1'
#
loop_
_entity.id
_entity.type
_entity.pdbx_description
1 polymer ?
#
loop_
_entity_poly.entity_id
_entity_poly.type
_entity_poly.pdbx_seq_one_letter_code
_entity_poly.pdbx_strand_id
1 'polypeptide(L)'
;MNNPMSTLANGQPSENPGSVQQVRYGKSNGGLIVLSDTQTIEVLAHFARERIPERSVHAKAAGAFGEFEVLEDISHLTDADFLTGIGKKTKLLTRISTVGGEKGSSDTVRDVRGWATKFYTEEGIQDFVFNDLPVFFIRDPIKFPSMNRSHKRHPQTNVPDNTMFWDFHLNNPEGIHALMHLFGQRGIPASLRNINGFSVHTYTLNKADGSYVYVKWHFRPDDGIKTMDADTAQRLAGLEPDYHVKDLFKAIEKGDFPSWGVYIQVMQPDEVKDAPIDVFDDTYTWPFEKYPLRLVGRMTLTKNLNNYFQDLEQACFSPSNMVPGIGPSADPVLQARMFSYPDAHRYRVGPNYFQLPCNKPINKVYAPYVRDGPGTINGNYGGDPDYVGSELRPVSTSKRVQVPTHEDWSGHVTAFATSVTDKDFEQPRALWKIICKEPKGKEQFLHNILPTLSDIPDKMKDQVIVLITVKWTKAVSRRTNNIKDQSLYAHRKSLSYIHFRWKSLYYYSVMALLSLLDCPKEVQLGIAELLPQADAANLSMTCRALHSLTEPLVYSTIQITWSRQYYPPIPKALLLLRALLEEPDLRIHVRSIEFGGNGFIDYDDPPWPGETPEPPEVPDLPLDKLTAAIRRTGVSDSTANDWTSKALYSDRHKYLQVEEELQLGIIQKAQSATSDAAAAVVVSLLPSLERLTVSENWQNEARLLGLMFQLALCGTDQHSTQSSQPTFGSLKYVSLDPMLHEDTDTEPDKVDQDLCLFYLPSIQHLSTSIQNPTPFSWPCPSAPNPVSLTSLDIFRLRETRLASVLSATKNLKKLRYNWFYRPDLDEKVNNSTLILDELAMALLEVKDSLEDLEITAETCPAYTMGDIDPPDFTFHESLAEMRSMHRLKTLNVPWSFLTGKTELSAPGHLGNSLPQSLEHLTLSRFRLRPVPHNDRDGAMISAFEKELETGSISHLTRLKSVKLPPSFVSRGMPTVCKEKIEALGKKFNLKLESQKRDFSKMI
;
A
#
# COMPACT_ATOMS: atom_id res chain seq x y z
N MET A 1 -22.33 26.44 -24.51
CA MET A 1 -21.01 26.58 -25.18
C MET A 1 -20.87 25.41 -26.13
N ASN A 2 -20.43 25.63 -27.38
CA ASN A 2 -20.14 24.52 -28.29
C ASN A 2 -18.92 23.76 -27.79
N ASN A 3 -18.99 22.43 -27.79
CA ASN A 3 -17.82 21.60 -27.48
C ASN A 3 -16.70 21.90 -28.48
N PRO A 4 -15.43 21.97 -28.04
CA PRO A 4 -14.31 22.18 -28.96
C PRO A 4 -14.20 20.99 -29.94
N MET A 5 -13.86 21.29 -31.20
CA MET A 5 -13.57 20.28 -32.21
C MET A 5 -12.16 19.72 -31.98
N SER A 6 -12.03 18.39 -31.97
CA SER A 6 -10.71 17.74 -31.91
C SER A 6 -9.94 18.00 -33.20
N THR A 7 -8.65 18.30 -33.08
CA THR A 7 -7.76 18.53 -34.23
C THR A 7 -6.43 17.82 -34.06
N LEU A 8 -5.73 17.59 -35.16
CA LEU A 8 -4.30 17.30 -35.17
C LEU A 8 -3.52 18.55 -34.73
N ALA A 9 -2.23 18.40 -34.44
CA ALA A 9 -1.37 19.50 -33.98
C ALA A 9 -1.26 20.67 -34.98
N ASN A 10 -1.49 20.42 -36.27
CA ASN A 10 -1.53 21.44 -37.33
C ASN A 10 -2.91 22.10 -37.51
N GLY A 11 -3.91 21.76 -36.68
CA GLY A 11 -5.27 22.30 -36.74
C GLY A 11 -6.22 21.57 -37.69
N GLN A 12 -5.81 20.48 -38.34
CA GLN A 12 -6.72 19.67 -39.16
C GLN A 12 -7.77 18.98 -38.26
N PRO A 13 -9.08 19.04 -38.59
CA PRO A 13 -10.10 18.31 -37.84
C PRO A 13 -9.85 16.81 -37.78
N SER A 14 -10.00 16.21 -36.60
CA SER A 14 -9.99 14.76 -36.39
C SER A 14 -11.42 14.22 -36.35
N GLU A 15 -11.74 13.26 -37.21
CA GLU A 15 -13.04 12.59 -37.22
C GLU A 15 -13.25 11.73 -35.95
N ASN A 16 -12.17 11.09 -35.47
CA ASN A 16 -12.17 10.28 -34.26
C ASN A 16 -10.76 10.30 -33.60
N PRO A 17 -10.59 10.91 -32.42
CA PRO A 17 -9.30 10.96 -31.74
C PRO A 17 -8.80 9.61 -31.22
N GLY A 18 -9.66 8.58 -31.19
CA GLY A 18 -9.31 7.21 -30.80
C GLY A 18 -9.10 6.24 -31.96
N SER A 19 -9.15 6.71 -33.22
CA SER A 19 -8.89 5.85 -34.38
C SER A 19 -7.42 5.81 -34.75
N VAL A 20 -7.03 4.69 -35.38
CA VAL A 20 -5.76 4.51 -36.08
C VAL A 20 -6.05 4.06 -37.51
N GLN A 21 -5.29 4.55 -38.49
CA GLN A 21 -5.37 4.05 -39.86
C GLN A 21 -4.62 2.73 -39.94
N GLN A 22 -5.33 1.67 -40.33
CA GLN A 22 -4.78 0.32 -40.36
C GLN A 22 -5.43 -0.55 -41.43
N VAL A 23 -4.68 -1.54 -41.91
CA VAL A 23 -5.21 -2.66 -42.71
C VAL A 23 -5.57 -3.79 -41.74
N ARG A 24 -6.87 -4.06 -41.55
CA ARG A 24 -7.35 -5.09 -40.61
C ARG A 24 -7.21 -6.51 -41.16
N TYR A 25 -6.90 -7.47 -40.29
CA TYR A 25 -6.93 -8.89 -40.63
C TYR A 25 -8.34 -9.47 -40.42
N GLY A 26 -9.14 -9.47 -41.49
CA GLY A 26 -10.50 -10.00 -41.48
C GLY A 26 -11.40 -9.35 -40.42
N LYS A 27 -12.12 -10.18 -39.65
CA LYS A 27 -12.99 -9.73 -38.54
C LYS A 27 -12.25 -9.65 -37.19
N SER A 28 -10.95 -9.89 -37.16
CA SER A 28 -10.16 -9.84 -35.92
C SER A 28 -9.91 -8.39 -35.48
N ASN A 29 -9.51 -8.20 -34.23
CA ASN A 29 -9.07 -6.90 -33.69
C ASN A 29 -7.62 -6.53 -34.09
N GLY A 30 -6.93 -7.37 -34.88
CA GLY A 30 -5.56 -7.12 -35.34
C GLY A 30 -5.51 -6.41 -36.70
N GLY A 31 -4.48 -5.60 -36.92
CA GLY A 31 -4.23 -4.92 -38.18
C GLY A 31 -2.83 -4.29 -38.27
N LEU A 32 -2.40 -3.96 -39.49
CA LEU A 32 -1.15 -3.27 -39.78
C LEU A 32 -1.40 -1.76 -39.81
N ILE A 33 -0.82 -1.02 -38.86
CA ILE A 33 -0.85 0.45 -38.84
C ILE A 33 0.03 0.99 -39.97
N VAL A 34 -0.44 2.03 -40.66
CA VAL A 34 0.29 2.65 -41.77
C VAL A 34 1.04 3.92 -41.34
N LEU A 35 2.21 4.17 -41.92
CA LEU A 35 3.01 5.36 -41.65
C LEU A 35 2.33 6.68 -42.10
N SER A 36 1.29 6.59 -42.93
CA SER A 36 0.47 7.75 -43.30
C SER A 36 -0.48 8.22 -42.20
N ASP A 37 -0.58 7.49 -41.07
CA ASP A 37 -1.37 7.90 -39.92
C ASP A 37 -0.67 9.00 -39.11
N THR A 38 -0.78 10.23 -39.59
CA THR A 38 -0.17 11.40 -38.95
C THR A 38 -0.73 11.68 -37.55
N GLN A 39 -1.99 11.33 -37.26
CA GLN A 39 -2.57 11.48 -35.93
C GLN A 39 -1.83 10.60 -34.92
N THR A 40 -1.73 9.31 -35.21
CA THR A 40 -1.04 8.36 -34.32
C THR A 40 0.43 8.73 -34.13
N ILE A 41 1.12 9.11 -35.20
CA ILE A 41 2.54 9.48 -35.15
C ILE A 41 2.76 10.72 -34.28
N GLU A 42 2.02 11.81 -34.53
CA GLU A 42 2.21 13.08 -33.81
C GLU A 42 1.87 12.95 -32.32
N VAL A 43 0.79 12.24 -31.97
CA VAL A 43 0.39 12.03 -30.57
C VAL A 43 1.46 11.25 -29.81
N LEU A 44 1.98 10.15 -30.38
CA LEU A 44 3.02 9.35 -29.75
C LEU A 44 4.37 10.08 -29.68
N ALA A 45 4.72 10.84 -30.73
CA ALA A 45 5.96 11.62 -30.77
C ALA A 45 5.96 12.76 -29.74
N HIS A 46 4.81 13.42 -29.54
CA HIS A 46 4.67 14.46 -28.52
C HIS A 46 4.70 13.88 -27.10
N PHE A 47 4.03 12.74 -26.86
CA PHE A 47 4.02 12.08 -25.55
C PHE A 47 5.44 11.81 -25.02
N ALA A 48 6.34 11.30 -25.87
CA ALA A 48 7.73 11.06 -25.51
C ALA A 48 8.54 12.33 -25.17
N ARG A 49 8.00 13.53 -25.47
CA ARG A 49 8.65 14.84 -25.29
C ARG A 49 7.94 15.73 -24.26
N GLU A 50 6.97 15.19 -23.52
CA GLU A 50 6.30 15.94 -22.45
C GLU A 50 7.23 16.31 -21.28
N ARG A 51 8.32 15.55 -21.07
CA ARG A 51 9.22 15.74 -19.93
C ARG A 51 10.38 16.65 -20.32
N ILE A 52 10.57 17.71 -19.53
CA ILE A 52 11.81 18.50 -19.47
C ILE A 52 12.64 18.04 -18.26
N PRO A 53 13.95 18.34 -18.20
CA PRO A 53 14.72 18.09 -16.99
C PRO A 53 14.05 18.73 -15.76
N GLU A 54 14.04 18.03 -14.64
CA GLU A 54 13.64 18.63 -13.37
C GLU A 54 14.71 19.65 -12.92
N ARG A 55 14.37 20.47 -11.90
CA ARG A 55 15.40 21.30 -11.26
C ARG A 55 16.35 20.39 -10.50
N SER A 56 17.66 20.60 -10.64
CA SER A 56 18.69 19.78 -9.96
C SER A 56 18.56 19.77 -8.43
N VAL A 57 17.96 20.82 -7.89
CA VAL A 57 17.53 20.97 -6.49
C VAL A 57 16.13 21.58 -6.51
N HIS A 58 15.36 21.36 -5.46
CA HIS A 58 14.00 21.90 -5.35
C HIS A 58 13.04 21.39 -6.43
N ALA A 59 13.11 20.11 -6.81
CA ALA A 59 12.28 19.54 -7.87
C ALA A 59 10.79 19.45 -7.49
N LYS A 60 10.48 18.87 -6.31
CA LYS A 60 9.12 18.74 -5.78
C LYS A 60 8.62 20.07 -5.17
N ALA A 61 7.44 20.53 -5.58
CA ALA A 61 6.94 21.84 -5.18
C ALA A 61 5.41 21.97 -5.24
N ALA A 62 4.91 22.92 -4.46
CA ALA A 62 3.58 23.51 -4.59
C ALA A 62 3.72 24.98 -5.01
N GLY A 63 2.66 25.56 -5.57
CA GLY A 63 2.68 26.99 -5.89
C GLY A 63 1.32 27.54 -6.26
N ALA A 64 1.24 28.86 -6.24
CA ALA A 64 0.02 29.61 -6.50
C ALA A 64 0.33 31.05 -6.91
N PHE A 65 -0.64 31.68 -7.56
CA PHE A 65 -0.65 33.10 -7.83
C PHE A 65 -1.25 33.87 -6.65
N GLY A 66 -0.87 35.14 -6.53
CA GLY A 66 -1.33 36.01 -5.47
C GLY A 66 -1.03 37.47 -5.74
N GLU A 67 -1.11 38.26 -4.67
CA GLU A 67 -0.82 39.69 -4.69
C GLU A 67 -0.02 40.08 -3.44
N PHE A 68 0.83 41.08 -3.60
CA PHE A 68 1.49 41.80 -2.52
C PHE A 68 0.91 43.20 -2.41
N GLU A 69 0.64 43.65 -1.19
CA GLU A 69 0.11 44.97 -0.86
C GLU A 69 1.11 45.71 0.04
N VAL A 70 1.50 46.93 -0.34
CA VAL A 70 2.32 47.82 0.50
C VAL A 70 1.47 48.34 1.66
N LEU A 71 1.94 48.17 2.89
CA LEU A 71 1.24 48.62 4.10
C LEU A 71 1.95 49.76 4.82
N GLU A 72 3.26 49.89 4.65
CA GLU A 72 4.09 50.91 5.30
C GLU A 72 4.94 51.64 4.27
N ASP A 73 5.19 52.94 4.51
CA ASP A 73 6.05 53.73 3.64
C ASP A 73 7.53 53.50 3.94
N ILE A 74 8.21 52.85 2.97
CA ILE A 74 9.66 52.64 2.99
C ILE A 74 10.39 53.39 1.88
N SER A 75 9.76 54.40 1.26
CA SER A 75 10.35 55.22 0.19
C SER A 75 11.61 56.00 0.63
N HIS A 76 11.83 56.15 1.94
CA HIS A 76 13.06 56.69 2.49
C HIS A 76 14.27 55.74 2.29
N LEU A 77 14.05 54.43 2.09
CA LEU A 77 15.09 53.40 1.93
C LEU A 77 15.30 52.97 0.47
N THR A 78 14.24 53.02 -0.36
CA THR A 78 14.26 52.50 -1.73
C THR A 78 13.36 53.33 -2.63
N ASP A 79 13.70 53.41 -3.91
CA ASP A 79 12.84 53.93 -4.98
C ASP A 79 12.21 52.82 -5.83
N ALA A 80 12.21 51.56 -5.36
CA ALA A 80 11.59 50.45 -6.05
C ALA A 80 10.08 50.64 -6.18
N ASP A 81 9.60 50.74 -7.43
CA ASP A 81 8.23 51.16 -7.74
C ASP A 81 7.15 50.31 -7.05
N PHE A 82 7.35 49.00 -6.94
CA PHE A 82 6.38 48.08 -6.32
C PHE A 82 6.34 48.14 -4.78
N LEU A 83 7.32 48.82 -4.16
CA LEU A 83 7.42 49.01 -2.71
C LEU A 83 7.02 50.43 -2.28
N THR A 84 6.82 51.35 -3.23
CA THR A 84 6.46 52.74 -2.95
C THR A 84 4.98 53.01 -3.22
N GLY A 85 4.29 53.60 -2.24
CA GLY A 85 2.87 53.93 -2.28
C GLY A 85 2.03 52.92 -1.48
N ILE A 86 1.62 53.32 -0.27
CA ILE A 86 0.75 52.51 0.59
C ILE A 86 -0.54 52.13 -0.16
N GLY A 87 -0.93 50.86 -0.07
CA GLY A 87 -2.08 50.28 -0.76
C GLY A 87 -1.79 49.84 -2.21
N LYS A 88 -0.58 50.11 -2.74
CA LYS A 88 -0.20 49.60 -4.06
C LYS A 88 -0.15 48.07 -4.05
N LYS A 89 -0.73 47.46 -5.08
CA LYS A 89 -0.80 46.01 -5.26
C LYS A 89 0.04 45.54 -6.42
N THR A 90 0.75 44.43 -6.23
CA THR A 90 1.60 43.81 -7.24
C THR A 90 1.29 42.33 -7.35
N LYS A 91 0.99 41.87 -8.56
CA LYS A 91 0.72 40.45 -8.83
C LYS A 91 2.00 39.65 -8.65
N LEU A 92 1.84 38.41 -8.19
CA LEU A 92 2.97 37.51 -7.97
C LEU A 92 2.65 36.04 -8.24
N LEU A 93 3.71 35.26 -8.43
CA LEU A 93 3.71 33.81 -8.47
C LEU A 93 4.68 33.29 -7.40
N THR A 94 4.18 32.44 -6.51
CA THR A 94 5.01 31.81 -5.47
C THR A 94 5.13 30.31 -5.71
N ARG A 95 6.35 29.78 -5.58
CA ARG A 95 6.72 28.37 -5.64
C ARG A 95 7.44 27.98 -4.35
N ILE A 96 6.87 27.06 -3.60
CA ILE A 96 7.43 26.53 -2.35
C ILE A 96 7.76 25.05 -2.57
N SER A 97 8.95 24.61 -2.15
CA SER A 97 9.53 23.31 -2.57
C SER A 97 10.31 22.62 -1.47
N THR A 98 10.48 21.30 -1.52
CA THR A 98 11.60 20.63 -0.81
C THR A 98 12.93 20.95 -1.52
N VAL A 99 14.07 20.32 -1.18
CA VAL A 99 15.38 20.57 -1.82
C VAL A 99 15.98 19.31 -2.42
N GLY A 100 16.17 18.28 -1.59
CA GLY A 100 16.95 17.09 -1.93
C GLY A 100 16.20 16.13 -2.86
N GLY A 101 14.91 15.91 -2.58
CA GLY A 101 14.08 14.94 -3.30
C GLY A 101 13.79 15.31 -4.75
N GLU A 102 13.71 14.29 -5.61
CA GLU A 102 13.33 14.41 -7.02
C GLU A 102 11.83 14.71 -7.18
N LYS A 103 11.36 14.94 -8.40
CA LYS A 103 9.96 15.32 -8.70
C LYS A 103 8.91 14.38 -8.11
N GLY A 104 9.21 13.09 -8.02
CA GLY A 104 8.33 12.05 -7.46
C GLY A 104 8.48 11.81 -5.96
N SER A 105 9.31 12.57 -5.25
CA SER A 105 9.51 12.44 -3.81
C SER A 105 8.30 12.91 -2.99
N SER A 106 8.30 12.60 -1.69
CA SER A 106 7.26 13.04 -0.76
C SER A 106 7.45 14.49 -0.30
N ASP A 107 6.34 15.22 -0.13
CA ASP A 107 6.28 16.55 0.48
C ASP A 107 6.68 16.56 1.97
N THR A 108 6.38 15.48 2.70
CA THR A 108 6.47 15.39 4.16
C THR A 108 7.80 14.81 4.64
N VAL A 109 8.89 15.21 4.00
CA VAL A 109 10.26 14.81 4.37
C VAL A 109 10.97 15.88 5.21
N ARG A 110 11.96 15.48 6.01
CA ARG A 110 12.85 16.43 6.69
C ARG A 110 13.75 17.09 5.66
N ASP A 111 13.54 18.38 5.43
CA ASP A 111 14.28 19.12 4.41
C ASP A 111 14.12 20.63 4.66
N VAL A 112 14.96 21.44 4.04
CA VAL A 112 14.68 22.87 3.88
C VAL A 112 13.47 23.01 2.94
N ARG A 113 12.65 24.03 3.15
CA ARG A 113 11.67 24.44 2.14
C ARG A 113 12.20 25.64 1.37
N GLY A 114 12.42 25.45 0.06
CA GLY A 114 12.69 26.55 -0.85
C GLY A 114 11.46 27.45 -0.96
N TRP A 115 11.69 28.76 -0.94
CA TRP A 115 10.66 29.80 -0.99
C TRP A 115 10.97 30.75 -2.15
N ALA A 116 10.31 30.63 -3.30
CA ALA A 116 10.54 31.51 -4.44
C ALA A 116 9.29 32.33 -4.76
N THR A 117 9.40 33.65 -4.80
CA THR A 117 8.30 34.56 -5.17
C THR A 117 8.74 35.50 -6.30
N LYS A 118 7.99 35.49 -7.40
CA LYS A 118 8.16 36.36 -8.57
C LYS A 118 7.13 37.47 -8.53
N PHE A 119 7.56 38.72 -8.52
CA PHE A 119 6.70 39.90 -8.60
C PHE A 119 6.71 40.43 -10.03
N TYR A 120 5.51 40.65 -10.58
CA TYR A 120 5.30 41.26 -11.88
C TYR A 120 5.13 42.77 -11.70
N THR A 121 6.23 43.52 -11.75
CA THR A 121 6.26 44.96 -11.49
C THR A 121 6.18 45.76 -12.79
N GLU A 122 5.96 47.08 -12.68
CA GLU A 122 5.98 47.98 -13.83
C GLU A 122 7.40 48.20 -14.40
N GLU A 123 8.43 47.92 -13.59
CA GLU A 123 9.84 48.08 -13.94
C GLU A 123 10.55 46.75 -14.27
N GLY A 124 9.77 45.68 -14.48
CA GLY A 124 10.27 44.35 -14.81
C GLY A 124 9.91 43.30 -13.76
N ILE A 125 10.71 42.24 -13.69
CA ILE A 125 10.51 41.15 -12.75
C ILE A 125 11.44 41.31 -11.55
N GLN A 126 10.89 41.26 -10.34
CA GLN A 126 11.65 41.05 -9.10
C GLN A 126 11.44 39.62 -8.64
N ASP A 127 12.52 38.85 -8.47
CA ASP A 127 12.46 37.52 -7.87
C ASP A 127 13.10 37.53 -6.48
N PHE A 128 12.37 37.03 -5.49
CA PHE A 128 12.91 36.66 -4.18
C PHE A 128 13.04 35.15 -4.11
N VAL A 129 14.28 34.66 -4.12
CA VAL A 129 14.62 33.24 -4.14
C VAL A 129 15.24 32.86 -2.79
N PHE A 130 14.37 32.55 -1.85
CA PHE A 130 14.59 32.46 -0.40
C PHE A 130 14.44 31.02 0.08
N ASN A 131 14.56 30.80 1.39
CA ASN A 131 14.28 29.53 2.09
C ASN A 131 13.42 29.76 3.34
N ASP A 132 12.84 28.70 3.89
CA ASP A 132 12.07 28.75 5.13
C ASP A 132 12.91 28.79 6.41
N LEU A 133 14.20 28.45 6.29
CA LEU A 133 15.20 28.60 7.34
C LEU A 133 15.97 29.91 7.15
N PRO A 134 16.37 30.61 8.24
CA PRO A 134 16.98 31.94 8.15
C PRO A 134 18.47 31.94 7.79
N VAL A 135 19.09 30.75 7.67
CA VAL A 135 20.53 30.53 7.44
C VAL A 135 20.74 29.32 6.53
N PHE A 136 21.94 29.19 5.96
CA PHE A 136 22.29 28.11 5.04
C PHE A 136 23.44 27.22 5.54
N PHE A 137 23.73 26.13 4.79
CA PHE A 137 24.71 25.11 5.19
C PHE A 137 26.16 25.45 4.84
N ILE A 138 26.39 26.45 3.99
CA ILE A 138 27.69 26.83 3.46
C ILE A 138 27.71 28.33 3.27
N ARG A 139 28.90 28.93 3.36
CA ARG A 139 29.17 30.35 3.05
C ARG A 139 30.18 30.55 1.92
N ASP A 140 30.71 29.45 1.38
CA ASP A 140 31.59 29.43 0.21
C ASP A 140 30.84 28.78 -0.97
N PRO A 141 30.53 29.52 -2.06
CA PRO A 141 29.63 29.04 -3.12
C PRO A 141 30.11 27.77 -3.83
N ILE A 142 31.43 27.56 -3.92
CA ILE A 142 32.03 26.38 -4.58
C ILE A 142 31.62 25.06 -3.88
N LYS A 143 31.23 25.11 -2.60
CA LYS A 143 30.79 23.95 -1.83
C LYS A 143 29.35 23.52 -2.18
N PHE A 144 28.57 24.35 -2.88
CA PHE A 144 27.14 24.12 -3.14
C PHE A 144 26.86 22.78 -3.85
N PRO A 145 27.58 22.41 -4.93
CA PRO A 145 27.37 21.12 -5.58
C PRO A 145 27.69 19.93 -4.65
N SER A 146 28.78 20.02 -3.88
CA SER A 146 29.20 18.96 -2.94
C SER A 146 28.20 18.78 -1.81
N MET A 147 27.72 19.89 -1.22
CA MET A 147 26.69 19.88 -0.18
C MET A 147 25.42 19.17 -0.69
N ASN A 148 24.89 19.59 -1.84
CA ASN A 148 23.68 18.98 -2.38
C ASN A 148 23.87 17.51 -2.76
N ARG A 149 25.03 17.11 -3.28
CA ARG A 149 25.34 15.70 -3.56
C ARG A 149 25.34 14.86 -2.28
N SER A 150 25.85 15.40 -1.18
CA SER A 150 25.82 14.71 0.13
C SER A 150 24.43 14.56 0.74
N HIS A 151 23.44 15.36 0.32
CA HIS A 151 22.03 15.26 0.74
C HIS A 151 21.16 14.45 -0.24
N LYS A 152 21.76 13.93 -1.32
CA LYS A 152 21.07 13.20 -2.39
C LYS A 152 21.49 11.73 -2.38
N ARG A 153 21.43 11.09 -3.55
CA ARG A 153 21.69 9.67 -3.74
C ARG A 153 23.19 9.39 -3.85
N HIS A 154 23.63 8.31 -3.23
CA HIS A 154 24.97 7.78 -3.41
C HIS A 154 25.18 7.33 -4.86
N PRO A 155 26.32 7.67 -5.50
CA PRO A 155 26.47 7.55 -6.96
C PRO A 155 26.47 6.10 -7.48
N GLN A 156 26.82 5.11 -6.65
CA GLN A 156 26.82 3.70 -7.05
C GLN A 156 25.49 3.01 -6.79
N THR A 157 24.84 3.33 -5.67
CA THR A 157 23.68 2.58 -5.16
C THR A 157 22.37 3.29 -5.46
N ASN A 158 22.43 4.58 -5.83
CA ASN A 158 21.29 5.42 -6.13
C ASN A 158 20.28 5.55 -4.97
N VAL A 159 20.74 5.40 -3.72
CA VAL A 159 19.94 5.57 -2.48
C VAL A 159 20.54 6.64 -1.57
N PRO A 160 19.75 7.32 -0.71
CA PRO A 160 20.30 8.23 0.29
C PRO A 160 21.33 7.55 1.20
N ASP A 161 22.37 8.28 1.60
CA ASP A 161 23.46 7.75 2.43
C ASP A 161 23.84 8.73 3.54
N ASN A 162 23.57 8.34 4.78
CA ASN A 162 23.91 9.13 5.97
C ASN A 162 25.42 9.28 6.16
N THR A 163 26.23 8.37 5.64
CA THR A 163 27.71 8.47 5.68
C THR A 163 28.18 9.64 4.85
N MET A 164 27.66 9.80 3.62
CA MET A 164 27.97 10.96 2.78
C MET A 164 27.49 12.27 3.41
N PHE A 165 26.27 12.27 3.95
CA PHE A 165 25.69 13.44 4.62
C PHE A 165 26.58 13.92 5.77
N TRP A 166 26.94 13.02 6.69
CA TRP A 166 27.74 13.38 7.86
C TRP A 166 29.21 13.64 7.51
N ASP A 167 29.79 12.93 6.55
CA ASP A 167 31.16 13.19 6.09
C ASP A 167 31.31 14.64 5.57
N PHE A 168 30.37 15.13 4.76
CA PHE A 168 30.40 16.52 4.30
C PHE A 168 30.36 17.51 5.47
N HIS A 169 29.42 17.36 6.40
CA HIS A 169 29.22 18.31 7.51
C HIS A 169 30.30 18.23 8.59
N LEU A 170 30.96 17.09 8.76
CA LEU A 170 32.14 16.98 9.63
C LEU A 170 33.33 17.74 9.07
N ASN A 171 33.48 17.77 7.74
CA ASN A 171 34.55 18.49 7.05
C ASN A 171 34.19 19.96 6.73
N ASN A 172 32.92 20.35 6.86
CA ASN A 172 32.40 21.71 6.60
C ASN A 172 31.42 22.13 7.72
N PRO A 173 31.90 22.36 8.95
CA PRO A 173 31.04 22.57 10.11
C PRO A 173 30.44 23.98 10.21
N GLU A 174 30.69 24.89 9.26
CA GLU A 174 30.05 26.22 9.22
C GLU A 174 28.51 26.14 9.14
N GLY A 175 27.97 25.09 8.50
CA GLY A 175 26.53 24.87 8.31
C GLY A 175 25.77 24.40 9.53
N ILE A 176 26.41 24.35 10.70
CA ILE A 176 25.86 23.75 11.91
C ILE A 176 24.61 24.47 12.41
N HIS A 177 24.51 25.78 12.16
CA HIS A 177 23.33 26.56 12.49
C HIS A 177 22.10 26.12 11.70
N ALA A 178 22.27 25.87 10.40
CA ALA A 178 21.22 25.35 9.53
C ALA A 178 20.85 23.90 9.88
N LEU A 179 21.83 23.05 10.21
CA LEU A 179 21.57 21.68 10.70
C LEU A 179 20.69 21.67 11.95
N MET A 180 20.91 22.60 12.86
CA MET A 180 20.10 22.70 14.07
C MET A 180 18.64 23.07 13.78
N HIS A 181 18.41 23.93 12.79
CA HIS A 181 17.05 24.20 12.31
C HIS A 181 16.44 22.98 11.62
N LEU A 182 17.20 22.30 10.76
CA LEU A 182 16.78 21.13 10.00
C LEU A 182 16.37 19.96 10.91
N PHE A 183 17.15 19.64 11.94
CA PHE A 183 16.81 18.57 12.89
C PHE A 183 15.87 19.03 14.01
N GLY A 184 15.63 20.33 14.15
CA GLY A 184 14.58 20.88 15.01
C GLY A 184 13.17 20.64 14.48
N GLN A 185 12.19 21.23 15.15
CA GLN A 185 10.76 21.08 14.80
C GLN A 185 10.45 21.64 13.40
N ARG A 186 11.16 22.69 12.98
CA ARG A 186 10.93 23.38 11.70
C ARG A 186 11.29 22.57 10.46
N GLY A 187 12.12 21.52 10.59
CA GLY A 187 12.53 20.71 9.44
C GLY A 187 11.40 19.93 8.76
N ILE A 188 10.23 19.81 9.39
CA ILE A 188 9.03 19.22 8.79
C ILE A 188 7.82 20.12 9.08
N PRO A 189 7.41 20.98 8.13
CA PRO A 189 6.24 21.82 8.31
C PRO A 189 4.94 21.01 8.23
N ALA A 190 3.96 21.38 9.07
CA ALA A 190 2.63 20.79 9.01
C ALA A 190 1.88 21.22 7.74
N SER A 191 2.14 22.43 7.26
CA SER A 191 1.60 22.97 6.02
C SER A 191 2.55 24.05 5.48
N LEU A 192 2.63 24.20 4.16
CA LEU A 192 3.39 25.28 3.53
C LEU A 192 2.75 26.67 3.75
N ARG A 193 1.51 26.73 4.26
CA ARG A 193 0.84 27.97 4.67
C ARG A 193 1.39 28.54 5.99
N ASN A 194 2.10 27.71 6.76
CA ASN A 194 2.55 28.00 8.11
C ASN A 194 4.08 27.95 8.23
N ILE A 195 4.79 28.28 7.17
CA ILE A 195 6.24 28.48 7.19
C ILE A 195 6.59 29.94 6.99
N ASN A 196 7.77 30.35 7.45
CA ASN A 196 8.32 31.65 7.08
C ASN A 196 9.00 31.55 5.70
N GLY A 197 9.31 32.71 5.11
CA GLY A 197 10.31 32.85 4.05
C GLY A 197 11.40 33.84 4.49
N PHE A 198 12.66 33.48 4.36
CA PHE A 198 13.81 34.30 4.74
C PHE A 198 14.74 34.49 3.55
N SER A 199 15.20 35.73 3.37
CA SER A 199 16.22 36.05 2.37
C SER A 199 17.48 35.19 2.45
N VAL A 200 17.82 34.75 3.67
CA VAL A 200 19.10 34.13 4.05
C VAL A 200 20.26 35.08 3.82
N HIS A 201 20.46 35.55 2.59
CA HIS A 201 21.44 36.54 2.22
C HIS A 201 21.06 37.95 2.67
N THR A 202 22.08 38.78 2.80
CA THR A 202 21.91 40.23 2.84
C THR A 202 21.67 40.76 1.43
N TYR A 203 20.76 41.71 1.28
CA TYR A 203 20.51 42.47 0.05
C TYR A 203 20.75 43.96 0.30
N THR A 204 20.72 44.78 -0.75
CA THR A 204 20.65 46.23 -0.62
C THR A 204 19.28 46.76 -1.05
N LEU A 205 18.83 47.80 -0.36
CA LEU A 205 17.81 48.73 -0.86
C LEU A 205 18.52 50.02 -1.22
N ASN A 206 18.24 50.59 -2.40
CA ASN A 206 18.95 51.74 -2.91
C ASN A 206 18.04 52.76 -3.59
N LYS A 207 18.59 53.95 -3.84
CA LYS A 207 17.93 55.05 -4.53
C LYS A 207 18.74 55.53 -5.74
N ALA A 208 18.07 56.30 -6.61
CA ALA A 208 18.67 56.94 -7.77
C ALA A 208 19.81 57.93 -7.46
N ASP A 209 19.91 58.43 -6.23
CA ASP A 209 20.99 59.33 -5.77
C ASP A 209 22.28 58.58 -5.35
N GLY A 210 22.26 57.24 -5.36
CA GLY A 210 23.38 56.40 -4.94
C GLY A 210 23.35 55.97 -3.47
N SER A 211 22.43 56.50 -2.65
CA SER A 211 22.28 56.05 -1.27
C SER A 211 21.73 54.62 -1.20
N TYR A 212 22.21 53.84 -0.22
CA TYR A 212 21.77 52.47 0.00
C TYR A 212 21.84 52.05 1.47
N VAL A 213 21.09 51.01 1.80
CA VAL A 213 21.11 50.32 3.10
C VAL A 213 21.17 48.81 2.88
N TYR A 214 21.73 48.07 3.85
CA TYR A 214 21.67 46.61 3.84
C TYR A 214 20.38 46.12 4.49
N VAL A 215 19.79 45.07 3.93
CA VAL A 215 18.55 44.47 4.45
C VAL A 215 18.57 42.94 4.46
N LYS A 216 17.82 42.37 5.41
CA LYS A 216 17.33 40.98 5.35
C LYS A 216 15.80 40.99 5.32
N TRP A 217 15.24 40.23 4.39
CA TRP A 217 13.79 40.04 4.22
C TRP A 217 13.26 38.88 5.05
N HIS A 218 12.07 39.06 5.61
CA HIS A 218 11.35 38.10 6.45
C HIS A 218 9.85 38.09 6.07
N PHE A 219 9.35 36.95 5.60
CA PHE A 219 7.95 36.70 5.29
C PHE A 219 7.40 35.82 6.42
N ARG A 220 6.43 36.32 7.19
CA ARG A 220 5.94 35.64 8.39
C ARG A 220 4.47 35.28 8.21
N PRO A 221 4.09 33.99 8.41
CA PRO A 221 2.70 33.56 8.20
C PRO A 221 1.81 34.22 9.24
N ASP A 222 0.69 34.78 8.79
CA ASP A 222 -0.27 35.46 9.67
C ASP A 222 -0.92 34.44 10.65
N ASP A 223 -1.07 33.19 10.21
CA ASP A 223 -1.57 32.06 11.02
C ASP A 223 -0.50 31.39 11.91
N GLY A 224 0.70 31.96 11.98
CA GLY A 224 1.81 31.44 12.76
C GLY A 224 2.45 30.17 12.17
N ILE A 225 3.50 29.70 12.85
CA ILE A 225 4.30 28.55 12.42
C ILE A 225 3.69 27.24 12.94
N LYS A 226 3.55 26.24 12.08
CA LYS A 226 3.04 24.91 12.44
C LYS A 226 3.93 23.81 11.88
N THR A 227 4.31 22.85 12.72
CA THR A 227 5.24 21.76 12.41
C THR A 227 4.60 20.39 12.66
N MET A 228 5.15 19.35 12.03
CA MET A 228 4.68 17.97 12.12
C MET A 228 5.70 17.10 12.83
N ASP A 229 5.25 16.11 13.60
CA ASP A 229 6.13 15.09 14.17
C ASP A 229 6.63 14.11 13.09
N ALA A 230 7.76 13.44 13.36
CA ALA A 230 8.44 12.60 12.37
C ALA A 230 7.62 11.37 11.97
N ASP A 231 6.85 10.78 12.89
CA ASP A 231 6.10 9.54 12.65
C ASP A 231 4.88 9.81 11.77
N THR A 232 4.15 10.90 12.06
CA THR A 232 3.07 11.39 11.20
C THR A 232 3.60 11.71 9.80
N ALA A 233 4.75 12.37 9.72
CA ALA A 233 5.38 12.73 8.45
C ALA A 233 5.77 11.48 7.65
N GLN A 234 6.40 10.49 8.27
CA GLN A 234 6.76 9.23 7.63
C GLN A 234 5.54 8.47 7.11
N ARG A 235 4.46 8.42 7.90
CA ARG A 235 3.19 7.80 7.49
C ARG A 235 2.58 8.53 6.28
N LEU A 236 2.53 9.86 6.31
CA LEU A 236 2.02 10.66 5.19
C LEU A 236 2.92 10.53 3.95
N ALA A 237 4.23 10.36 4.12
CA ALA A 237 5.13 10.16 3.00
C ALA A 237 4.81 8.88 2.19
N GLY A 238 4.28 7.85 2.84
CA GLY A 238 3.79 6.64 2.17
C GLY A 238 2.35 6.75 1.64
N LEU A 239 1.43 7.32 2.44
CA LEU A 239 0.00 7.36 2.10
C LEU A 239 -0.38 8.50 1.15
N GLU A 240 0.27 9.66 1.28
CA GLU A 240 -0.06 10.89 0.56
C GLU A 240 1.21 11.73 0.26
N PRO A 241 2.06 11.30 -0.68
CA PRO A 241 3.33 11.97 -1.00
C PRO A 241 3.17 13.39 -1.60
N ASP A 242 1.95 13.79 -1.99
CA ASP A 242 1.60 15.13 -2.48
C ASP A 242 0.80 15.96 -1.44
N TYR A 243 0.99 15.65 -0.15
CA TYR A 243 0.21 16.25 0.95
C TYR A 243 0.23 17.78 0.95
N HIS A 244 1.39 18.42 0.83
CA HIS A 244 1.50 19.88 0.86
C HIS A 244 0.96 20.53 -0.42
N VAL A 245 1.16 19.89 -1.58
CA VAL A 245 0.57 20.33 -2.85
C VAL A 245 -0.96 20.37 -2.74
N LYS A 246 -1.56 19.29 -2.22
CA LYS A 246 -3.02 19.19 -2.05
C LYS A 246 -3.55 20.15 -0.98
N ASP A 247 -2.84 20.32 0.15
CA ASP A 247 -3.26 21.26 1.20
C ASP A 247 -3.34 22.69 0.65
N LEU A 248 -2.28 23.18 0.00
CA LEU A 248 -2.26 24.53 -0.57
C LEU A 248 -3.35 24.72 -1.63
N PHE A 249 -3.48 23.76 -2.55
CA PHE A 249 -4.49 23.82 -3.62
C PHE A 249 -5.90 23.89 -3.05
N LYS A 250 -6.23 23.01 -2.11
CA LYS A 250 -7.57 22.92 -1.49
C LYS A 250 -7.89 24.12 -0.62
N ALA A 251 -6.90 24.70 0.07
CA ALA A 251 -7.09 25.91 0.86
C ALA A 251 -7.54 27.08 -0.03
N ILE A 252 -6.80 27.32 -1.13
CA ILE A 252 -7.12 28.38 -2.08
C ILE A 252 -8.46 28.13 -2.79
N GLU A 253 -8.75 26.88 -3.18
CA GLU A 253 -10.03 26.52 -3.81
C GLU A 253 -11.24 26.82 -2.92
N LYS A 254 -11.06 26.71 -1.59
CA LYS A 254 -12.10 27.00 -0.59
C LYS A 254 -12.17 28.47 -0.17
N GLY A 255 -11.30 29.33 -0.69
CA GLY A 255 -11.20 30.73 -0.25
C GLY A 255 -10.44 30.93 1.07
N ASP A 256 -9.78 29.89 1.59
CA ASP A 256 -8.90 29.95 2.77
C ASP A 256 -7.49 30.39 2.33
N PHE A 257 -7.39 31.66 1.93
CA PHE A 257 -6.20 32.23 1.31
C PHE A 257 -5.07 32.43 2.34
N PRO A 258 -3.92 31.73 2.20
CA PRO A 258 -2.82 31.95 3.11
C PRO A 258 -2.15 33.31 2.85
N SER A 259 -1.72 33.96 3.93
CA SER A 259 -1.11 35.28 3.91
C SER A 259 0.09 35.40 4.84
N TRP A 260 0.99 36.31 4.48
CA TRP A 260 2.23 36.58 5.18
C TRP A 260 2.50 38.08 5.28
N GLY A 261 2.72 38.58 6.49
CA GLY A 261 3.37 39.87 6.70
C GLY A 261 4.81 39.86 6.18
N VAL A 262 5.18 40.88 5.41
CA VAL A 262 6.51 41.06 4.82
C VAL A 262 7.26 42.12 5.61
N TYR A 263 8.41 41.76 6.14
CA TYR A 263 9.24 42.58 7.01
C TYR A 263 10.68 42.66 6.52
N ILE A 264 11.37 43.72 6.93
CA ILE A 264 12.82 43.88 6.73
C ILE A 264 13.53 44.19 8.04
N GLN A 265 14.75 43.68 8.19
CA GLN A 265 15.76 44.27 9.07
C GLN A 265 16.60 45.24 8.23
N VAL A 266 17.04 46.35 8.83
CA VAL A 266 17.80 47.41 8.12
C VAL A 266 19.09 47.69 8.87
N MET A 267 20.20 47.78 8.13
CA MET A 267 21.52 48.15 8.64
C MET A 267 22.11 49.24 7.73
N GLN A 268 22.64 50.30 8.33
CA GLN A 268 23.33 51.36 7.59
C GLN A 268 24.73 50.90 7.14
N PRO A 269 25.25 51.36 5.99
CA PRO A 269 26.54 50.91 5.48
C PRO A 269 27.72 51.12 6.45
N ASP A 270 27.71 52.20 7.23
CA ASP A 270 28.73 52.55 8.20
C ASP A 270 28.73 51.66 9.45
N GLU A 271 27.63 50.95 9.73
CA GLU A 271 27.51 50.00 10.84
C GLU A 271 28.21 48.65 10.57
N VAL A 272 28.49 48.32 9.30
CA VAL A 272 29.03 47.00 8.90
C VAL A 272 30.36 46.69 9.60
N LYS A 273 31.25 47.69 9.70
CA LYS A 273 32.58 47.54 10.32
C LYS A 273 32.53 47.15 11.80
N ASP A 274 31.45 47.56 12.50
CA ASP A 274 31.24 47.35 13.93
C ASP A 274 30.13 46.32 14.19
N ALA A 275 29.69 45.61 13.15
CA ALA A 275 28.65 44.59 13.27
C ALA A 275 29.17 43.42 14.13
N PRO A 276 28.33 42.86 15.04
CA PRO A 276 28.73 41.75 15.89
C PRO A 276 28.87 40.41 15.14
N ILE A 277 28.41 40.38 13.88
CA ILE A 277 28.34 39.22 12.99
C ILE A 277 28.91 39.61 11.63
N ASP A 278 29.33 38.62 10.85
CA ASP A 278 29.64 38.84 9.45
C ASP A 278 28.32 39.04 8.68
N VAL A 279 28.16 40.23 8.11
CA VAL A 279 26.92 40.68 7.45
C VAL A 279 26.72 39.94 6.12
N PHE A 280 27.79 39.44 5.50
CA PHE A 280 27.78 38.77 4.20
C PHE A 280 27.88 37.24 4.30
N ASP A 281 27.86 36.71 5.53
CA ASP A 281 27.87 35.29 5.82
C ASP A 281 26.44 34.78 6.07
N ASP A 282 25.96 33.93 5.16
CA ASP A 282 24.62 33.35 5.16
C ASP A 282 24.43 32.22 6.20
N THR A 283 25.46 31.88 6.98
CA THR A 283 25.35 31.02 8.17
C THR A 283 24.93 31.78 9.44
N TYR A 284 24.87 33.12 9.37
CA TYR A 284 24.48 34.01 10.48
C TYR A 284 23.11 34.69 10.29
N THR A 285 22.41 34.84 11.41
CA THR A 285 21.24 35.73 11.54
C THR A 285 21.64 37.09 12.12
N TRP A 286 20.85 38.13 11.84
CA TRP A 286 21.04 39.45 12.46
C TRP A 286 20.26 39.53 13.78
N PRO A 287 20.88 39.98 14.89
CA PRO A 287 20.19 40.09 16.18
C PRO A 287 18.98 41.02 16.12
N PHE A 288 17.78 40.51 16.43
CA PHE A 288 16.54 41.30 16.42
C PHE A 288 16.55 42.49 17.39
N GLU A 289 17.33 42.40 18.48
CA GLU A 289 17.48 43.47 19.47
C GLU A 289 18.20 44.70 18.90
N LYS A 290 19.16 44.49 17.99
CA LYS A 290 19.90 45.58 17.33
C LYS A 290 19.23 46.00 16.03
N TYR A 291 18.71 45.04 15.27
CA TYR A 291 18.07 45.27 13.98
C TYR A 291 16.63 44.72 14.03
N PRO A 292 15.66 45.49 14.54
CA PRO A 292 14.28 45.04 14.68
C PRO A 292 13.58 44.86 13.32
N LEU A 293 12.54 44.03 13.31
CA LEU A 293 11.68 43.86 12.13
C LEU A 293 10.83 45.11 11.89
N ARG A 294 10.85 45.61 10.65
CA ARG A 294 10.00 46.70 10.17
C ARG A 294 9.03 46.14 9.14
N LEU A 295 7.73 46.37 9.33
CA LEU A 295 6.71 45.96 8.37
C LEU A 295 6.87 46.74 7.07
N VAL A 296 6.66 46.07 5.94
CA VAL A 296 6.67 46.66 4.59
C VAL A 296 5.29 46.49 3.95
N GLY A 297 4.77 45.27 4.01
CA GLY A 297 3.53 44.93 3.32
C GLY A 297 3.02 43.54 3.69
N ARG A 298 2.12 43.01 2.87
CA ARG A 298 1.54 41.68 3.06
C ARG A 298 1.39 40.97 1.72
N MET A 299 1.76 39.69 1.70
CA MET A 299 1.59 38.79 0.57
C MET A 299 0.40 37.87 0.84
N THR A 300 -0.50 37.70 -0.13
CA THR A 300 -1.63 36.76 -0.05
C THR A 300 -1.72 35.92 -1.31
N LEU A 301 -1.80 34.59 -1.18
CA LEU A 301 -1.99 33.68 -2.32
C LEU A 301 -3.48 33.41 -2.53
N THR A 302 -4.00 33.84 -3.67
CA THR A 302 -5.45 33.92 -3.91
C THR A 302 -5.95 33.08 -5.09
N LYS A 303 -5.04 32.52 -5.89
CA LYS A 303 -5.42 31.80 -7.10
C LYS A 303 -4.53 30.60 -7.39
N ASN A 304 -5.15 29.44 -7.59
CA ASN A 304 -4.48 28.22 -8.05
C ASN A 304 -3.95 28.35 -9.48
N LEU A 305 -2.94 27.54 -9.80
CA LEU A 305 -2.36 27.44 -11.14
C LEU A 305 -3.43 26.95 -12.13
N ASN A 306 -3.43 27.47 -13.37
CA ASN A 306 -4.32 26.94 -14.40
C ASN A 306 -3.76 25.62 -14.95
N ASN A 307 -2.44 25.57 -15.13
CA ASN A 307 -1.72 24.37 -15.53
C ASN A 307 -0.39 24.29 -14.77
N TYR A 308 -0.22 23.24 -13.97
CA TYR A 308 0.98 23.08 -13.14
C TYR A 308 2.28 23.10 -13.97
N PHE A 309 2.30 22.46 -15.14
CA PHE A 309 3.49 22.39 -15.97
C PHE A 309 3.88 23.77 -16.53
N GLN A 310 2.94 24.46 -17.18
CA GLN A 310 3.18 25.78 -17.75
C GLN A 310 3.47 26.83 -16.67
N ASP A 311 2.66 26.86 -15.62
CA ASP A 311 2.68 27.97 -14.66
C ASP A 311 3.74 27.78 -13.57
N LEU A 312 4.09 26.54 -13.20
CA LEU A 312 5.02 26.26 -12.09
C LEU A 312 6.26 25.45 -12.49
N GLU A 313 6.10 24.38 -13.29
CA GLU A 313 7.25 23.58 -13.70
C GLU A 313 8.19 24.40 -14.59
N GLN A 314 7.65 25.16 -15.55
CA GLN A 314 8.42 26.04 -16.43
C GLN A 314 8.79 27.41 -15.83
N ALA A 315 8.31 27.73 -14.63
CA ALA A 315 8.67 28.98 -13.96
C ALA A 315 10.17 29.05 -13.64
N CYS A 316 10.79 30.19 -13.88
CA CYS A 316 12.21 30.43 -13.72
C CYS A 316 12.41 31.61 -12.78
N PHE A 317 13.01 31.36 -11.62
CA PHE A 317 13.24 32.37 -10.58
C PHE A 317 14.73 32.59 -10.46
N SER A 318 15.22 33.83 -10.55
CA SER A 318 16.65 34.12 -10.43
C SER A 318 16.87 35.26 -9.44
N PRO A 319 17.78 35.13 -8.46
CA PRO A 319 18.14 36.28 -7.63
C PRO A 319 18.78 37.42 -8.45
N SER A 320 19.21 37.19 -9.69
CA SER A 320 19.66 38.27 -10.59
C SER A 320 18.53 39.13 -11.16
N ASN A 321 17.27 38.69 -11.03
CA ASN A 321 16.11 39.49 -11.45
C ASN A 321 15.78 40.46 -10.33
N MET A 322 16.45 41.61 -10.36
CA MET A 322 16.23 42.70 -9.44
C MET A 322 15.76 43.94 -10.20
N VAL A 323 14.66 44.53 -9.73
CA VAL A 323 14.16 45.79 -10.27
C VAL A 323 14.99 46.96 -9.72
N PRO A 324 14.91 48.14 -10.35
CA PRO A 324 15.38 49.36 -9.73
C PRO A 324 14.94 49.47 -8.25
N GLY A 325 15.89 49.74 -7.36
CA GLY A 325 15.65 50.00 -5.93
C GLY A 325 16.05 48.83 -5.02
N ILE A 326 16.41 47.69 -5.62
CA ILE A 326 16.93 46.51 -4.94
C ILE A 326 18.24 46.08 -5.60
N GLY A 327 19.25 45.72 -4.80
CA GLY A 327 20.55 45.26 -5.27
C GLY A 327 21.12 44.08 -4.48
N PRO A 328 22.15 43.41 -5.01
CA PRO A 328 22.85 42.36 -4.28
C PRO A 328 23.83 42.94 -3.25
N SER A 329 24.11 42.19 -2.19
CA SER A 329 25.23 42.48 -1.29
C SER A 329 26.52 41.76 -1.72
N ALA A 330 27.59 41.92 -0.94
CA ALA A 330 28.87 41.23 -1.12
C ALA A 330 28.86 39.76 -0.67
N ASP A 331 27.70 39.20 -0.30
CA ASP A 331 27.57 37.77 0.02
C ASP A 331 28.01 36.89 -1.18
N PRO A 332 29.09 36.09 -1.05
CA PRO A 332 29.66 35.34 -2.16
C PRO A 332 28.72 34.24 -2.67
N VAL A 333 27.86 33.70 -1.80
CA VAL A 333 26.85 32.72 -2.20
C VAL A 333 25.77 33.40 -3.04
N LEU A 334 25.27 34.57 -2.62
CA LEU A 334 24.33 35.36 -3.42
C LEU A 334 24.92 35.73 -4.79
N GLN A 335 26.17 36.19 -4.84
CA GLN A 335 26.87 36.56 -6.07
C GLN A 335 26.94 35.38 -7.05
N ALA A 336 27.32 34.18 -6.58
CA ALA A 336 27.36 32.99 -7.42
C ALA A 336 25.97 32.60 -7.95
N ARG A 337 24.93 32.70 -7.11
CA ARG A 337 23.54 32.37 -7.49
C ARG A 337 23.02 33.26 -8.62
N MET A 338 23.46 34.52 -8.72
CA MET A 338 23.06 35.41 -9.82
C MET A 338 23.47 34.86 -11.20
N PHE A 339 24.56 34.10 -11.29
CA PHE A 339 24.95 33.39 -12.51
C PHE A 339 24.25 32.03 -12.64
N SER A 340 24.25 31.22 -11.57
CA SER A 340 23.84 29.81 -11.64
C SER A 340 22.39 29.61 -12.05
N TYR A 341 21.46 30.48 -11.60
CA TYR A 341 20.05 30.30 -11.88
C TYR A 341 19.71 30.54 -13.37
N PRO A 342 20.09 31.68 -13.99
CA PRO A 342 19.88 31.89 -15.43
C PRO A 342 20.52 30.80 -16.29
N ASP A 343 21.69 30.29 -15.90
CA ASP A 343 22.34 29.18 -16.60
C ASP A 343 21.51 27.88 -16.55
N ALA A 344 21.09 27.48 -15.36
CA ALA A 344 20.21 26.32 -15.18
C ALA A 344 18.87 26.47 -15.95
N HIS A 345 18.32 27.68 -16.04
CA HIS A 345 17.11 27.93 -16.83
C HIS A 345 17.31 27.68 -18.33
N ARG A 346 18.43 28.14 -18.90
CA ARG A 346 18.77 27.94 -20.32
C ARG A 346 18.88 26.47 -20.67
N TYR A 347 19.47 25.66 -19.80
CA TYR A 347 19.54 24.20 -19.98
C TYR A 347 18.17 23.52 -19.82
N ARG A 348 17.47 23.83 -18.72
CA ARG A 348 16.26 23.10 -18.32
C ARG A 348 15.04 23.40 -19.17
N VAL A 349 14.82 24.68 -19.49
CA VAL A 349 13.60 25.16 -20.16
C VAL A 349 13.89 25.65 -21.58
N GLY A 350 15.13 26.03 -21.86
CA GLY A 350 15.58 26.53 -23.15
C GLY A 350 16.03 27.98 -23.08
N PRO A 351 16.78 28.46 -24.09
CA PRO A 351 17.42 29.79 -24.05
C PRO A 351 16.42 30.95 -23.98
N ASN A 352 15.22 30.77 -24.53
CA ASN A 352 14.15 31.75 -24.60
C ASN A 352 13.08 31.59 -23.49
N TYR A 353 13.43 30.99 -22.33
CA TYR A 353 12.50 30.74 -21.22
C TYR A 353 11.74 31.99 -20.72
N PHE A 354 12.32 33.18 -20.88
CA PHE A 354 11.73 34.46 -20.48
C PHE A 354 10.52 34.87 -21.34
N GLN A 355 10.33 34.22 -22.50
CA GLN A 355 9.17 34.44 -23.37
C GLN A 355 7.93 33.64 -22.91
N LEU A 356 8.11 32.64 -22.04
CA LEU A 356 7.02 31.80 -21.55
C LEU A 356 6.07 32.59 -20.62
N PRO A 357 4.75 32.30 -20.63
CA PRO A 357 3.76 33.11 -19.92
C PRO A 357 4.06 33.37 -18.44
N CYS A 358 4.53 32.36 -17.70
CA CYS A 358 4.84 32.49 -16.27
C CYS A 358 6.09 33.33 -15.99
N ASN A 359 6.99 33.49 -16.96
CA ASN A 359 8.26 34.21 -16.83
C ASN A 359 8.24 35.59 -17.49
N LYS A 360 7.26 35.83 -18.36
CA LYS A 360 7.17 37.04 -19.16
C LYS A 360 6.88 38.26 -18.27
N PRO A 361 7.66 39.36 -18.40
CA PRO A 361 7.35 40.63 -17.74
C PRO A 361 6.02 41.22 -18.24
N ILE A 362 5.33 41.96 -17.37
CA ILE A 362 4.08 42.65 -17.74
C ILE A 362 4.34 43.99 -18.45
N ASN A 363 5.50 44.58 -18.22
CA ASN A 363 5.90 45.82 -18.86
C ASN A 363 6.37 45.58 -20.31
N LYS A 364 6.42 46.65 -21.10
CA LYS A 364 6.90 46.58 -22.48
C LYS A 364 8.41 46.32 -22.50
N VAL A 365 8.80 45.10 -22.86
CA VAL A 365 10.21 44.73 -23.04
C VAL A 365 10.71 45.16 -24.42
N TYR A 366 11.81 45.92 -24.44
CA TYR A 366 12.52 46.25 -25.67
C TYR A 366 14.02 45.99 -25.49
N ALA A 367 14.44 44.78 -25.83
CA ALA A 367 15.83 44.30 -25.74
C ALA A 367 16.35 43.93 -27.15
N PRO A 368 16.66 44.92 -28.01
CA PRO A 368 16.97 44.70 -29.41
C PRO A 368 18.30 43.95 -29.65
N TYR A 369 19.07 43.64 -28.62
CA TYR A 369 20.36 42.93 -28.75
C TYR A 369 20.25 41.46 -28.33
N VAL A 370 19.05 41.00 -27.98
CA VAL A 370 18.72 39.60 -27.66
C VAL A 370 17.82 39.07 -28.78
N ARG A 371 18.38 38.22 -29.65
CA ARG A 371 17.77 37.72 -30.89
C ARG A 371 17.83 36.19 -30.97
N ASP A 372 16.97 35.64 -31.83
CA ASP A 372 16.98 34.26 -32.28
C ASP A 372 16.92 33.24 -31.13
N GLY A 373 17.51 32.06 -31.35
CA GLY A 373 17.49 30.95 -30.42
C GLY A 373 16.26 30.04 -30.59
N PRO A 374 16.40 28.75 -30.25
CA PRO A 374 15.30 27.79 -30.26
C PRO A 374 14.04 28.31 -29.55
N GLY A 375 12.87 28.06 -30.14
CA GLY A 375 11.57 28.36 -29.53
C GLY A 375 11.24 29.85 -29.41
N THR A 376 11.78 30.72 -30.29
CA THR A 376 11.42 32.14 -30.32
C THR A 376 9.97 32.32 -30.78
N ILE A 377 9.15 32.99 -29.95
CA ILE A 377 7.71 33.16 -30.16
C ILE A 377 7.23 34.61 -30.01
N ASN A 378 8.13 35.55 -29.76
CA ASN A 378 7.81 36.97 -29.52
C ASN A 378 7.95 37.87 -30.77
N GLY A 379 8.17 37.30 -31.96
CA GLY A 379 8.39 38.05 -33.20
C GLY A 379 9.80 38.59 -33.42
N ASN A 380 10.74 38.32 -32.50
CA ASN A 380 12.19 38.59 -32.63
C ASN A 380 12.56 40.04 -33.00
N TYR A 381 11.69 41.00 -32.67
CA TYR A 381 11.82 42.43 -33.03
C TYR A 381 11.90 42.74 -34.54
N GLY A 382 11.52 41.80 -35.41
CA GLY A 382 11.47 42.01 -36.86
C GLY A 382 12.81 42.44 -37.46
N GLY A 383 12.80 43.50 -38.27
CA GLY A 383 13.98 44.07 -38.93
C GLY A 383 14.72 45.14 -38.12
N ASP A 384 14.45 45.27 -36.80
CA ASP A 384 15.14 46.25 -35.95
C ASP A 384 16.65 45.96 -35.88
N PRO A 385 17.52 47.00 -35.98
CA PRO A 385 18.97 46.84 -35.77
C PRO A 385 19.28 46.12 -34.46
N ASP A 386 20.18 45.14 -34.53
CA ASP A 386 20.53 44.22 -33.44
C ASP A 386 21.90 44.50 -32.81
N TYR A 387 22.45 45.69 -33.04
CA TYR A 387 23.73 46.16 -32.49
C TYR A 387 23.60 47.49 -31.75
N VAL A 388 24.47 47.69 -30.76
CA VAL A 388 24.46 48.88 -29.89
C VAL A 388 24.88 50.13 -30.68
N GLY A 389 24.21 51.25 -30.42
CA GLY A 389 24.57 52.55 -30.99
C GLY A 389 24.06 52.81 -32.41
N SER A 390 23.11 52.01 -32.93
CA SER A 390 22.51 52.26 -34.23
C SER A 390 21.72 53.57 -34.28
N GLU A 391 22.02 54.44 -35.24
CA GLU A 391 21.24 55.65 -35.53
C GLU A 391 19.99 55.36 -36.38
N LEU A 392 19.92 54.18 -37.02
CA LEU A 392 18.75 53.76 -37.80
C LEU A 392 17.51 53.58 -36.93
N ARG A 393 17.73 53.24 -35.64
CA ARG A 393 16.68 53.19 -34.63
C ARG A 393 17.26 53.59 -33.26
N PRO A 394 17.23 54.89 -32.93
CA PRO A 394 17.76 55.37 -31.65
C PRO A 394 17.00 54.79 -30.46
N VAL A 395 17.73 54.45 -29.39
CA VAL A 395 17.17 53.90 -28.14
C VAL A 395 17.44 54.87 -27.00
N SER A 396 16.44 55.12 -26.16
CA SER A 396 16.59 55.93 -24.94
C SER A 396 17.19 55.11 -23.81
N THR A 397 18.08 55.71 -23.02
CA THR A 397 18.69 55.07 -21.83
C THR A 397 18.07 55.62 -20.54
N SER A 398 18.02 54.78 -19.50
CA SER A 398 17.64 55.23 -18.17
C SER A 398 18.64 56.26 -17.63
N LYS A 399 18.16 57.24 -16.85
CA LYS A 399 18.98 58.20 -16.11
C LYS A 399 19.36 57.71 -14.71
N ARG A 400 18.85 56.54 -14.29
CA ARG A 400 19.13 55.96 -12.98
C ARG A 400 20.59 55.49 -12.95
N VAL A 401 21.34 56.02 -11.97
CA VAL A 401 22.76 55.73 -11.75
C VAL A 401 22.95 54.26 -11.33
N GLN A 402 24.18 53.75 -11.46
CA GLN A 402 24.62 52.42 -11.02
C GLN A 402 23.91 51.97 -9.74
N VAL A 403 23.54 50.69 -9.68
CA VAL A 403 23.06 50.05 -8.44
C VAL A 403 24.22 50.13 -7.44
N PRO A 404 24.13 50.94 -6.37
CA PRO A 404 25.14 50.98 -5.33
C PRO A 404 25.17 49.59 -4.69
N THR A 405 26.29 48.93 -4.87
CA THR A 405 26.66 47.70 -4.19
C THR A 405 27.97 48.04 -3.50
N HIS A 406 28.16 47.62 -2.25
CA HIS A 406 29.37 47.86 -1.42
C HIS A 406 30.55 48.49 -2.22
N GLU A 407 30.73 49.81 -2.10
CA GLU A 407 31.43 50.58 -3.13
C GLU A 407 32.97 50.53 -3.00
N ASP A 408 33.48 50.48 -1.77
CA ASP A 408 34.91 50.57 -1.50
C ASP A 408 35.56 49.21 -1.26
N TRP A 409 36.24 48.70 -2.29
CA TRP A 409 37.07 47.49 -2.19
C TRP A 409 38.54 47.86 -2.02
N SER A 410 39.19 47.34 -0.98
CA SER A 410 40.64 47.47 -0.78
C SER A 410 41.29 46.08 -0.64
N GLY A 411 42.29 45.79 -1.48
CA GLY A 411 42.99 44.51 -1.45
C GLY A 411 43.48 44.06 -2.84
N HIS A 412 43.91 42.79 -2.91
CA HIS A 412 44.29 42.12 -4.15
C HIS A 412 43.28 41.00 -4.47
N VAL A 413 43.10 40.68 -5.75
CA VAL A 413 42.38 39.47 -6.16
C VAL A 413 43.14 38.25 -5.60
N THR A 414 42.46 37.43 -4.81
CA THR A 414 43.06 36.28 -4.13
C THR A 414 42.14 35.06 -4.14
N ALA A 415 42.71 33.88 -4.02
CA ALA A 415 41.96 32.68 -3.68
C ALA A 415 41.67 32.70 -2.17
N PHE A 416 40.41 32.87 -1.80
CA PHE A 416 39.96 32.90 -0.41
C PHE A 416 39.01 31.74 -0.14
N ALA A 417 39.18 31.10 1.01
CA ALA A 417 38.26 30.11 1.55
C ALA A 417 38.02 30.46 3.01
N THR A 418 36.76 30.47 3.45
CA THR A 418 36.47 30.80 4.84
C THR A 418 37.04 29.75 5.81
N SER A 419 37.49 30.22 6.97
CA SER A 419 37.95 29.36 8.06
C SER A 419 36.90 29.26 9.15
N VAL A 420 36.71 28.06 9.71
CA VAL A 420 35.80 27.86 10.85
C VAL A 420 36.44 28.37 12.15
N THR A 421 35.69 29.15 12.92
CA THR A 421 36.11 29.73 14.21
C THR A 421 35.11 29.40 15.32
N ASP A 422 35.45 29.71 16.58
CA ASP A 422 34.53 29.49 17.70
C ASP A 422 33.25 30.36 17.64
N LYS A 423 33.27 31.45 16.86
CA LYS A 423 32.10 32.31 16.60
C LYS A 423 30.99 31.58 15.85
N ASP A 424 31.36 30.67 14.93
CA ASP A 424 30.41 29.90 14.10
C ASP A 424 29.49 29.01 14.95
N PHE A 425 29.87 28.76 16.21
CA PHE A 425 29.09 27.95 17.15
C PHE A 425 28.29 28.80 18.16
N GLU A 426 28.37 30.13 18.13
CA GLU A 426 27.66 30.99 19.10
C GLU A 426 26.15 31.06 18.87
N GLN A 427 25.70 31.34 17.64
CA GLN A 427 24.28 31.33 17.32
C GLN A 427 23.64 29.93 17.39
N PRO A 428 24.28 28.85 16.91
CA PRO A 428 23.84 27.48 17.18
C PRO A 428 23.61 27.22 18.67
N ARG A 429 24.56 27.62 19.54
CA ARG A 429 24.41 27.52 21.01
C ARG A 429 23.22 28.30 21.53
N ALA A 430 22.95 29.49 20.99
CA ALA A 430 21.79 30.27 21.36
C ALA A 430 20.48 29.58 20.93
N LEU A 431 20.43 29.06 19.70
CA LEU A 431 19.30 28.30 19.17
C LEU A 431 19.03 27.03 20.00
N TRP A 432 20.07 26.32 20.46
CA TRP A 432 19.88 25.14 21.32
C TRP A 432 19.10 25.47 22.60
N LYS A 433 19.39 26.63 23.20
CA LYS A 433 18.67 27.11 24.39
C LYS A 433 17.21 27.44 24.08
N ILE A 434 16.90 27.85 22.85
CA ILE A 434 15.53 28.07 22.39
C ILE A 434 14.83 26.73 22.20
N ILE A 435 15.43 25.80 21.47
CA ILE A 435 14.90 24.44 21.25
C ILE A 435 14.62 23.72 22.58
N CYS A 436 15.49 23.86 23.57
CA CYS A 436 15.29 23.27 24.90
C CYS A 436 14.10 23.87 25.67
N LYS A 437 13.63 25.07 25.31
CA LYS A 437 12.45 25.71 25.90
C LYS A 437 11.17 25.42 25.12
N GLU A 438 11.28 24.97 23.87
CA GLU A 438 10.13 24.57 23.06
C GLU A 438 9.52 23.27 23.62
N PRO A 439 8.18 23.12 23.61
CA PRO A 439 7.53 21.90 24.05
C PRO A 439 8.07 20.67 23.30
N LYS A 440 8.64 19.71 24.05
CA LYS A 440 9.31 18.51 23.52
C LYS A 440 10.47 18.78 22.53
N GLY A 441 10.97 20.02 22.46
CA GLY A 441 11.92 20.42 21.41
C GLY A 441 13.24 19.65 21.50
N LYS A 442 13.76 19.43 22.71
CA LYS A 442 14.98 18.65 22.93
C LYS A 442 14.78 17.18 22.56
N GLU A 443 13.70 16.57 23.02
CA GLU A 443 13.39 15.15 22.78
C GLU A 443 13.19 14.91 21.29
N GLN A 444 12.43 15.79 20.62
CA GLN A 444 12.19 15.70 19.19
C GLN A 444 13.47 15.92 18.39
N PHE A 445 14.33 16.87 18.77
CA PHE A 445 15.63 17.05 18.12
C PHE A 445 16.47 15.76 18.16
N LEU A 446 16.56 15.13 19.34
CA LEU A 446 17.29 13.88 19.51
C LEU A 446 16.65 12.74 18.71
N HIS A 447 15.31 12.62 18.76
CA HIS A 447 14.56 11.65 17.96
C HIS A 447 14.83 11.78 16.46
N ASN A 448 15.02 13.02 15.98
CA ASN A 448 15.24 13.29 14.57
C ASN A 448 16.67 13.00 14.10
N ILE A 449 17.67 13.27 14.95
CA ILE A 449 19.09 13.14 14.57
C ILE A 449 19.63 11.72 14.80
N LEU A 450 19.19 11.03 15.85
CA LEU A 450 19.72 9.71 16.22
C LEU A 450 19.59 8.65 15.12
N PRO A 451 18.47 8.53 14.38
CA PRO A 451 18.35 7.59 13.28
C PRO A 451 19.37 7.83 12.15
N THR A 452 19.89 9.05 12.01
CA THR A 452 20.92 9.33 10.99
C THR A 452 22.31 8.80 11.39
N LEU A 453 22.47 8.35 12.63
CA LEU A 453 23.73 7.83 13.17
C LEU A 453 23.75 6.30 13.28
N SER A 454 22.65 5.59 12.97
CA SER A 454 22.59 4.12 13.09
C SER A 454 23.63 3.45 12.21
N ASP A 455 23.70 3.88 10.95
CA ASP A 455 24.36 3.13 9.88
C ASP A 455 25.68 3.76 9.40
N ILE A 456 26.18 4.79 10.09
CA ILE A 456 27.49 5.41 9.78
C ILE A 456 28.63 4.72 10.56
N PRO A 457 29.91 4.83 10.13
CA PRO A 457 31.03 4.23 10.86
C PRO A 457 31.18 4.76 12.30
N ASP A 458 31.56 3.93 13.26
CA ASP A 458 31.64 4.31 14.69
C ASP A 458 32.55 5.52 14.95
N LYS A 459 33.69 5.60 14.26
CA LYS A 459 34.59 6.76 14.33
C LYS A 459 33.87 8.06 13.92
N MET A 460 33.02 7.98 12.90
CA MET A 460 32.23 9.10 12.42
C MET A 460 31.13 9.45 13.42
N LYS A 461 30.47 8.46 14.03
CA LYS A 461 29.49 8.68 15.12
C LYS A 461 30.11 9.50 16.24
N ASP A 462 31.31 9.13 16.70
CA ASP A 462 32.03 9.85 17.75
C ASP A 462 32.33 11.31 17.35
N GLN A 463 32.75 11.54 16.10
CA GLN A 463 33.00 12.88 15.57
C GLN A 463 31.72 13.73 15.52
N VAL A 464 30.61 13.15 15.07
CA VAL A 464 29.31 13.82 15.03
C VAL A 464 28.87 14.15 16.45
N ILE A 465 28.99 13.21 17.40
CA ILE A 465 28.69 13.46 18.81
C ILE A 465 29.57 14.57 19.38
N VAL A 466 30.86 14.63 19.05
CA VAL A 466 31.75 15.72 19.51
C VAL A 466 31.33 17.07 18.92
N LEU A 467 31.03 17.12 17.62
CA LEU A 467 30.49 18.30 16.96
C LEU A 467 29.21 18.78 17.67
N ILE A 468 28.30 17.83 17.97
CA ILE A 468 27.04 18.06 18.66
C ILE A 468 27.21 18.50 20.12
N THR A 469 28.08 17.85 20.88
CA THR A 469 28.11 18.00 22.34
C THR A 469 29.13 19.03 22.81
N VAL A 470 30.34 19.00 22.26
CA VAL A 470 31.46 19.84 22.71
C VAL A 470 31.38 21.24 22.11
N LYS A 471 30.94 21.35 20.86
CA LYS A 471 30.85 22.63 20.16
C LYS A 471 29.47 23.28 20.33
N TRP A 472 28.37 22.51 20.44
CA TRP A 472 27.02 23.08 20.69
C TRP A 472 26.67 23.28 22.17
N THR A 473 27.45 22.77 23.14
CA THR A 473 27.23 23.09 24.56
C THR A 473 28.55 23.52 25.20
N LYS A 474 28.62 24.74 25.73
CA LYS A 474 29.85 25.34 26.28
C LYS A 474 30.41 24.62 27.54
N ALA A 475 29.82 23.49 27.92
CA ALA A 475 30.09 22.78 29.18
C ALA A 475 31.43 22.01 29.19
N VAL A 476 32.03 21.70 28.03
CA VAL A 476 33.25 20.86 27.97
C VAL A 476 34.54 21.67 27.76
N SER A 477 34.47 22.87 27.17
CA SER A 477 35.66 23.61 26.69
C SER A 477 36.48 24.32 27.79
N ARG A 478 35.93 24.63 28.98
CA ARG A 478 36.68 25.35 30.03
C ARG A 478 37.75 24.51 30.75
N ARG A 479 37.87 23.20 30.48
CA ARG A 479 38.87 22.32 31.11
C ARG A 479 40.06 21.94 30.22
N THR A 480 40.09 22.36 28.95
CA THR A 480 41.08 21.86 27.98
C THR A 480 42.21 22.83 27.61
N ASN A 481 42.20 24.08 28.10
CA ASN A 481 43.24 25.08 27.74
C ASN A 481 44.43 25.18 28.71
N ASN A 482 44.48 24.34 29.73
CA ASN A 482 45.70 24.10 30.48
C ASN A 482 45.76 22.62 30.77
N ILE A 483 46.77 21.94 30.22
CA ILE A 483 47.45 20.74 30.72
C ILE A 483 48.04 20.00 29.52
N LYS A 484 49.34 20.25 29.30
CA LYS A 484 50.27 19.26 28.76
C LYS A 484 50.39 18.18 29.83
N ASP A 485 49.53 17.17 29.84
CA ASP A 485 49.79 15.92 30.56
C ASP A 485 48.64 14.93 30.41
N GLN A 486 49.03 13.68 30.13
CA GLN A 486 48.43 12.35 30.40
C GLN A 486 46.93 12.17 30.80
N SER A 487 46.03 13.11 30.51
CA SER A 487 44.63 13.11 30.96
C SER A 487 43.62 12.69 29.89
N LEU A 488 44.08 12.33 28.69
CA LEU A 488 43.26 11.68 27.66
C LEU A 488 42.66 10.34 28.15
N TYR A 489 43.27 9.70 29.15
CA TYR A 489 42.74 8.49 29.78
C TYR A 489 41.65 8.76 30.84
N ALA A 490 41.66 9.94 31.48
CA ALA A 490 40.65 10.32 32.46
C ALA A 490 39.38 10.91 31.82
N HIS A 491 39.47 11.48 30.61
CA HIS A 491 38.31 12.00 29.88
C HIS A 491 37.49 10.92 29.15
N ARG A 492 38.00 9.69 29.06
CA ARG A 492 37.18 8.50 28.79
C ARG A 492 36.13 8.27 29.87
N LYS A 493 36.32 8.72 31.12
CA LYS A 493 35.31 8.58 32.19
C LYS A 493 34.18 9.62 32.12
N SER A 494 34.42 10.82 31.59
CA SER A 494 33.38 11.83 31.37
C SER A 494 32.66 11.63 30.04
N LEU A 495 33.38 11.17 29.01
CA LEU A 495 32.76 10.62 27.81
C LEU A 495 32.04 9.32 28.11
N SER A 496 32.49 8.47 29.02
CA SER A 496 31.69 7.35 29.49
C SER A 496 30.54 7.81 30.37
N TYR A 497 30.60 8.94 31.09
CA TYR A 497 29.46 9.46 31.85
C TYR A 497 28.43 10.15 30.95
N ILE A 498 28.85 10.76 29.84
CA ILE A 498 27.97 11.30 28.78
C ILE A 498 27.50 10.16 27.88
N HIS A 499 28.31 9.18 27.53
CA HIS A 499 27.92 7.96 26.80
C HIS A 499 27.05 7.05 27.69
N PHE A 500 27.21 7.08 29.01
CA PHE A 500 26.33 6.43 29.99
C PHE A 500 25.10 7.28 30.27
N ARG A 501 25.14 8.61 30.21
CA ARG A 501 23.95 9.49 30.23
C ARG A 501 23.22 9.56 28.89
N TRP A 502 23.88 9.28 27.78
CA TRP A 502 23.30 9.20 26.44
C TRP A 502 22.79 7.79 26.20
N LYS A 503 23.48 6.74 26.65
CA LYS A 503 22.85 5.42 26.85
C LYS A 503 21.70 5.54 27.84
N SER A 504 21.85 6.24 28.95
CA SER A 504 20.81 6.39 29.98
C SER A 504 19.66 7.30 29.52
N LEU A 505 19.88 8.36 28.74
CA LEU A 505 18.82 9.18 28.12
C LEU A 505 18.17 8.43 26.96
N TYR A 506 18.92 7.70 26.15
CA TYR A 506 18.38 6.71 25.21
C TYR A 506 17.57 5.64 25.97
N TYR A 507 17.96 5.28 27.19
CA TYR A 507 17.26 4.38 28.13
C TYR A 507 16.18 5.06 29.01
N TYR A 508 16.04 6.38 28.99
CA TYR A 508 15.07 7.15 29.81
C TYR A 508 14.01 7.84 28.93
N SER A 509 14.33 8.15 27.66
CA SER A 509 13.36 8.56 26.63
C SER A 509 12.75 7.35 25.94
N VAL A 510 13.47 6.23 25.91
CA VAL A 510 12.83 4.95 26.14
C VAL A 510 12.36 5.02 27.59
N MET A 511 11.10 5.41 27.84
CA MET A 511 10.41 4.94 29.05
C MET A 511 10.89 3.54 29.29
N ALA A 512 11.42 3.20 30.49
CA ALA A 512 11.82 1.85 30.86
C ALA A 512 11.05 0.88 29.99
N LEU A 513 11.64 0.51 28.85
CA LEU A 513 11.02 -0.45 27.97
C LEU A 513 11.42 -1.64 28.80
N LEU A 514 10.54 -1.96 29.76
CA LEU A 514 10.41 -3.29 30.26
C LEU A 514 10.63 -4.10 29.01
N SER A 515 11.77 -4.80 28.97
CA SER A 515 11.91 -5.85 27.98
C SER A 515 10.59 -6.62 28.06
N LEU A 516 10.09 -7.15 26.94
CA LEU A 516 8.91 -8.01 27.03
C LEU A 516 9.09 -9.02 28.19
N LEU A 517 10.32 -9.52 28.36
CA LEU A 517 10.74 -10.40 29.45
C LEU A 517 10.67 -9.84 30.88
N ASP A 518 10.64 -8.51 31.06
CA ASP A 518 10.51 -7.83 32.34
C ASP A 518 9.03 -7.61 32.75
N CYS A 519 8.08 -7.80 31.82
CA CYS A 519 6.65 -7.77 32.12
C CYS A 519 6.19 -9.04 32.86
N PRO A 520 5.08 -9.02 33.62
CA PRO A 520 4.46 -10.26 34.13
C PRO A 520 4.20 -11.25 33.01
N LYS A 521 4.29 -12.56 33.30
CA LYS A 521 4.22 -13.61 32.27
C LYS A 521 2.88 -13.58 31.50
N GLU A 522 1.81 -13.15 32.15
CA GLU A 522 0.48 -12.98 31.58
C GLU A 522 0.46 -11.85 30.53
N VAL A 523 1.18 -10.75 30.78
CA VAL A 523 1.31 -9.63 29.82
C VAL A 523 2.23 -10.02 28.67
N GLN A 524 3.28 -10.79 28.95
CA GLN A 524 4.16 -11.36 27.91
C GLN A 524 3.38 -12.22 26.93
N LEU A 525 2.57 -13.15 27.46
CA LEU A 525 1.72 -14.04 26.68
C LEU A 525 0.65 -13.26 25.92
N GLY A 526 -0.04 -12.32 26.58
CA GLY A 526 -1.05 -11.50 25.93
C GLY A 526 -0.51 -10.63 24.79
N ILE A 527 0.71 -10.12 24.90
CA ILE A 527 1.36 -9.40 23.79
C ILE A 527 1.77 -10.37 22.69
N ALA A 528 2.36 -11.51 23.05
CA ALA A 528 2.82 -12.50 22.07
C ALA A 528 1.67 -13.10 21.26
N GLU A 529 0.50 -13.32 21.87
CA GLU A 529 -0.73 -13.79 21.21
C GLU A 529 -1.32 -12.80 20.19
N LEU A 530 -0.97 -11.51 20.29
CA LEU A 530 -1.41 -10.47 19.36
C LEU A 530 -0.47 -10.31 18.15
N LEU A 531 0.67 -11.00 18.14
CA LEU A 531 1.65 -10.87 17.06
C LEU A 531 1.25 -11.70 15.83
N PRO A 532 1.52 -11.19 14.61
CA PRO A 532 1.51 -12.02 13.42
C PRO A 532 2.49 -13.19 13.56
N GLN A 533 2.15 -14.34 12.98
CA GLN A 533 2.97 -15.57 13.08
C GLN A 533 4.42 -15.37 12.60
N ALA A 534 4.62 -14.56 11.56
CA ALA A 534 5.96 -14.20 11.06
C ALA A 534 6.79 -13.43 12.10
N ASP A 535 6.15 -12.53 12.84
CA ASP A 535 6.81 -11.74 13.88
C ASP A 535 7.09 -12.58 15.13
N ALA A 536 6.16 -13.48 15.49
CA ALA A 536 6.39 -14.47 16.55
C ALA A 536 7.57 -15.40 16.22
N ALA A 537 7.71 -15.83 14.95
CA ALA A 537 8.84 -16.64 14.49
C ALA A 537 10.16 -15.85 14.56
N ASN A 538 10.17 -14.60 14.12
CA ASN A 538 11.33 -13.72 14.23
C ASN A 538 11.74 -13.51 15.70
N LEU A 539 10.78 -13.30 16.59
CA LEU A 539 11.00 -13.19 18.04
C LEU A 539 11.56 -14.47 18.64
N SER A 540 11.06 -15.63 18.20
CA SER A 540 11.54 -16.95 18.63
C SER A 540 13.04 -17.15 18.35
N MET A 541 13.57 -16.55 17.29
CA MET A 541 14.99 -16.64 16.92
C MET A 541 15.92 -15.70 17.69
N THR A 542 15.38 -14.76 18.48
CA THR A 542 16.20 -13.70 19.11
C THR A 542 16.98 -14.18 20.35
N CYS A 543 16.32 -14.90 21.26
CA CYS A 543 16.94 -15.42 22.48
C CYS A 543 16.09 -16.55 23.09
N ARG A 544 16.70 -17.38 23.95
CA ARG A 544 16.02 -18.53 24.59
C ARG A 544 14.76 -18.16 25.37
N ALA A 545 14.74 -17.02 26.07
CA ALA A 545 13.59 -16.65 26.89
C ALA A 545 12.37 -16.23 26.03
N LEU A 546 12.61 -15.58 24.89
CA LEU A 546 11.57 -15.25 23.92
C LEU A 546 11.17 -16.47 23.09
N HIS A 547 12.13 -17.33 22.74
CA HIS A 547 11.87 -18.65 22.14
C HIS A 547 10.84 -19.43 22.96
N SER A 548 11.08 -19.67 24.25
CA SER A 548 10.12 -20.39 25.11
C SER A 548 8.79 -19.67 25.31
N LEU A 549 8.71 -18.35 25.06
CA LEU A 549 7.46 -17.60 25.12
C LEU A 549 6.65 -17.74 23.82
N THR A 550 7.32 -17.67 22.67
CA THR A 550 6.66 -17.62 21.36
C THR A 550 6.57 -18.96 20.67
N GLU A 551 7.39 -19.95 21.03
CA GLU A 551 7.39 -21.30 20.46
C GLU A 551 5.98 -21.94 20.42
N PRO A 552 5.18 -21.92 21.51
CA PRO A 552 3.82 -22.43 21.46
C PRO A 552 2.91 -21.73 20.43
N LEU A 553 3.17 -20.44 20.15
CA LEU A 553 2.40 -19.60 19.24
C LEU A 553 2.86 -19.74 17.79
N VAL A 554 4.17 -19.96 17.57
CA VAL A 554 4.74 -20.20 16.24
C VAL A 554 4.20 -21.50 15.67
N TYR A 555 4.08 -22.54 16.50
CA TYR A 555 3.59 -23.85 16.09
C TYR A 555 2.08 -24.03 16.28
N SER A 556 1.34 -23.03 16.82
CA SER A 556 -0.09 -23.20 17.12
C SER A 556 -0.96 -23.40 15.87
N THR A 557 -0.57 -22.76 14.76
CA THR A 557 -1.30 -22.81 13.49
C THR A 557 -0.34 -23.17 12.38
N ILE A 558 -0.59 -24.26 11.67
CA ILE A 558 0.25 -24.70 10.56
C ILE A 558 -0.57 -24.67 9.27
N GLN A 559 -0.06 -23.98 8.26
CA GLN A 559 -0.69 -23.93 6.94
C GLN A 559 0.29 -24.44 5.89
N ILE A 560 -0.12 -25.45 5.14
CA ILE A 560 0.58 -25.99 3.97
C ILE A 560 -0.34 -25.80 2.77
N THR A 561 -0.16 -24.69 2.07
CA THR A 561 -0.99 -24.31 0.90
C THR A 561 -0.20 -24.34 -0.40
N TRP A 562 -0.89 -24.58 -1.52
CA TRP A 562 -0.32 -24.44 -2.86
C TRP A 562 -1.28 -23.79 -3.86
N SER A 563 -0.72 -23.15 -4.89
CA SER A 563 -1.46 -22.58 -6.01
C SER A 563 -0.74 -22.96 -7.31
N ARG A 564 -1.38 -23.68 -8.25
CA ARG A 564 -0.89 -24.04 -9.60
C ARG A 564 0.64 -23.92 -9.79
N GLN A 565 1.40 -24.89 -9.26
CA GLN A 565 2.85 -25.05 -9.48
C GLN A 565 3.13 -26.47 -9.99
N TYR A 566 4.23 -26.67 -10.73
CA TYR A 566 4.65 -27.98 -11.24
C TYR A 566 4.89 -29.04 -10.17
N TYR A 567 5.11 -28.63 -8.91
CA TYR A 567 5.37 -29.52 -7.79
C TYR A 567 4.43 -29.21 -6.61
N PRO A 568 3.71 -30.21 -6.08
CA PRO A 568 2.98 -30.06 -4.83
C PRO A 568 3.98 -29.87 -3.67
N PRO A 569 3.57 -29.23 -2.56
CA PRO A 569 4.43 -28.89 -1.43
C PRO A 569 4.75 -30.12 -0.54
N ILE A 570 4.89 -31.30 -1.13
CA ILE A 570 5.25 -32.55 -0.46
C ILE A 570 6.53 -32.38 0.38
N PRO A 571 7.61 -31.71 -0.09
CA PRO A 571 8.78 -31.48 0.76
C PRO A 571 8.45 -30.74 2.06
N LYS A 572 7.51 -29.79 2.04
CA LYS A 572 7.09 -29.05 3.25
C LYS A 572 6.34 -29.96 4.23
N ALA A 573 5.46 -30.82 3.74
CA ALA A 573 4.74 -31.79 4.57
C ALA A 573 5.69 -32.84 5.16
N LEU A 574 6.66 -33.35 4.39
CA LEU A 574 7.65 -34.30 4.87
C LEU A 574 8.65 -33.66 5.84
N LEU A 575 9.03 -32.40 5.66
CA LEU A 575 9.82 -31.64 6.62
C LEU A 575 9.06 -31.45 7.95
N LEU A 576 7.78 -31.10 7.89
CA LEU A 576 6.94 -31.03 9.09
C LEU A 576 6.85 -32.38 9.79
N LEU A 577 6.57 -33.45 9.03
CA LEU A 577 6.51 -34.80 9.56
C LEU A 577 7.82 -35.20 10.23
N ARG A 578 8.97 -34.91 9.59
CA ARG A 578 10.29 -35.13 10.19
C ARG A 578 10.44 -34.39 11.51
N ALA A 579 10.11 -33.10 11.54
CA ALA A 579 10.21 -32.28 12.74
C ALA A 579 9.34 -32.84 13.88
N LEU A 580 8.10 -33.23 13.60
CA LEU A 580 7.21 -33.84 14.58
C LEU A 580 7.69 -35.22 15.06
N LEU A 581 8.37 -36.00 14.21
CA LEU A 581 8.95 -37.30 14.58
C LEU A 581 10.23 -37.16 15.40
N GLU A 582 11.05 -36.16 15.11
CA GLU A 582 12.31 -35.88 15.82
C GLU A 582 12.07 -35.18 17.17
N GLU A 583 11.11 -34.25 17.23
CA GLU A 583 10.79 -33.42 18.39
C GLU A 583 9.33 -33.61 18.85
N PRO A 584 9.03 -34.63 19.68
CA PRO A 584 7.67 -34.93 20.13
C PRO A 584 7.00 -33.81 20.93
N ASP A 585 7.78 -32.95 21.58
CA ASP A 585 7.27 -31.85 22.40
C ASP A 585 6.56 -30.77 21.55
N LEU A 586 6.87 -30.65 20.26
CA LEU A 586 6.18 -29.72 19.36
C LEU A 586 4.70 -30.10 19.13
N ARG A 587 4.37 -31.39 19.25
CA ARG A 587 3.03 -31.94 18.93
C ARG A 587 1.92 -31.37 19.81
N ILE A 588 2.23 -30.98 21.05
CA ILE A 588 1.25 -30.44 22.00
C ILE A 588 0.89 -28.97 21.71
N HIS A 589 1.72 -28.27 20.93
CA HIS A 589 1.52 -26.86 20.61
C HIS A 589 0.59 -26.66 19.42
N VAL A 590 0.53 -27.62 18.48
CA VAL A 590 -0.30 -27.49 17.27
C VAL A 590 -1.79 -27.60 17.60
N ARG A 591 -2.53 -26.50 17.38
CA ARG A 591 -3.98 -26.37 17.60
C ARG A 591 -4.77 -26.33 16.30
N SER A 592 -4.17 -25.87 15.20
CA SER A 592 -4.82 -25.76 13.90
C SER A 592 -3.87 -26.23 12.81
N ILE A 593 -4.36 -27.08 11.90
CA ILE A 593 -3.62 -27.47 10.69
C ILE A 593 -4.51 -27.33 9.46
N GLU A 594 -3.94 -26.75 8.40
CA GLU A 594 -4.58 -26.56 7.11
C GLU A 594 -3.68 -27.11 6.01
N PHE A 595 -4.19 -28.10 5.28
CA PHE A 595 -3.62 -28.65 4.07
C PHE A 595 -4.46 -28.15 2.89
N GLY A 596 -4.07 -27.01 2.30
CA GLY A 596 -4.84 -26.33 1.27
C GLY A 596 -4.23 -26.38 -0.13
N GLY A 597 -5.03 -26.15 -1.17
CA GLY A 597 -4.54 -25.85 -2.52
C GLY A 597 -5.51 -26.14 -3.65
N ASN A 598 -5.38 -25.38 -4.76
CA ASN A 598 -6.27 -25.45 -5.92
C ASN A 598 -5.60 -26.19 -7.11
N GLY A 599 -6.11 -27.38 -7.42
CA GLY A 599 -5.80 -28.17 -8.63
C GLY A 599 -4.43 -28.84 -8.72
N PHE A 600 -4.40 -29.98 -9.43
CA PHE A 600 -3.21 -30.49 -10.13
C PHE A 600 -3.12 -29.80 -11.51
N ILE A 601 -1.97 -29.88 -12.19
CA ILE A 601 -1.81 -29.33 -13.56
C ILE A 601 -2.90 -29.89 -14.47
N ASP A 602 -3.52 -29.01 -15.25
CA ASP A 602 -4.54 -29.32 -16.24
C ASP A 602 -3.94 -30.24 -17.33
N TYR A 603 -4.61 -31.36 -17.63
CA TYR A 603 -4.17 -32.26 -18.72
C TYR A 603 -4.08 -31.53 -20.08
N ASP A 604 -4.83 -30.43 -20.22
CA ASP A 604 -4.93 -29.63 -21.43
C ASP A 604 -3.87 -28.49 -21.53
N ASP A 605 -3.06 -28.27 -20.49
CA ASP A 605 -1.99 -27.24 -20.45
C ASP A 605 -0.66 -27.81 -19.89
N PRO A 606 -0.02 -28.77 -20.59
CA PRO A 606 1.26 -29.33 -20.16
C PRO A 606 2.38 -28.26 -20.21
N PRO A 607 3.42 -28.36 -19.36
CA PRO A 607 4.62 -27.52 -19.46
C PRO A 607 5.17 -27.52 -20.89
N TRP A 608 5.67 -26.37 -21.36
CA TRP A 608 6.41 -26.32 -22.61
C TRP A 608 7.64 -27.25 -22.53
N PRO A 609 8.01 -27.96 -23.62
CA PRO A 609 9.18 -28.82 -23.62
C PRO A 609 10.43 -28.04 -23.17
N GLY A 610 11.02 -28.42 -22.04
CA GLY A 610 12.18 -27.75 -21.43
C GLY A 610 11.89 -26.84 -20.22
N GLU A 611 10.63 -26.69 -19.79
CA GLU A 611 10.25 -25.88 -18.62
C GLU A 611 9.97 -26.69 -17.34
N THR A 612 10.02 -28.03 -17.37
CA THR A 612 9.83 -28.85 -16.17
C THR A 612 11.00 -28.62 -15.21
N PRO A 613 10.82 -27.96 -14.05
CA PRO A 613 11.92 -27.71 -13.12
C PRO A 613 12.44 -29.05 -12.58
N GLU A 614 13.65 -29.15 -12.05
CA GLU A 614 14.06 -30.38 -11.35
C GLU A 614 13.18 -30.61 -10.09
N PRO A 615 12.84 -31.87 -9.76
CA PRO A 615 12.06 -32.18 -8.58
C PRO A 615 12.81 -31.74 -7.32
N PRO A 616 12.10 -31.17 -6.32
CA PRO A 616 12.74 -30.74 -5.08
C PRO A 616 13.30 -31.94 -4.30
N GLU A 617 14.46 -31.75 -3.65
CA GLU A 617 15.05 -32.77 -2.78
C GLU A 617 14.09 -33.16 -1.65
N VAL A 618 13.90 -34.47 -1.47
CA VAL A 618 13.05 -35.04 -0.40
C VAL A 618 13.89 -35.20 0.87
N PRO A 619 13.44 -34.67 2.02
CA PRO A 619 14.17 -34.83 3.29
C PRO A 619 14.20 -36.29 3.74
N ASP A 620 15.33 -36.73 4.31
CA ASP A 620 15.41 -38.06 4.91
C ASP A 620 14.54 -38.14 6.18
N LEU A 621 13.65 -39.14 6.23
CA LEU A 621 12.75 -39.39 7.36
C LEU A 621 13.29 -40.51 8.27
N PRO A 622 13.12 -40.41 9.60
CA PRO A 622 13.51 -41.47 10.52
C PRO A 622 12.55 -42.67 10.40
N LEU A 623 12.92 -43.64 9.55
CA LEU A 623 12.05 -44.74 9.11
C LEU A 623 11.43 -45.53 10.28
N ASP A 624 12.22 -45.90 11.28
CA ASP A 624 11.74 -46.65 12.45
C ASP A 624 10.68 -45.87 13.24
N LYS A 625 10.86 -44.54 13.37
CA LYS A 625 9.90 -43.66 14.05
C LYS A 625 8.64 -43.46 13.23
N LEU A 626 8.77 -43.35 11.90
CA LEU A 626 7.65 -43.22 10.96
C LEU A 626 6.77 -44.48 10.98
N THR A 627 7.35 -45.66 10.81
CA THR A 627 6.61 -46.93 10.85
C THR A 627 5.98 -47.16 12.23
N ALA A 628 6.66 -46.77 13.32
CA ALA A 628 6.08 -46.82 14.66
C ALA A 628 4.91 -45.84 14.86
N ALA A 629 4.94 -44.66 14.23
CA ALA A 629 3.82 -43.71 14.26
C ALA A 629 2.61 -44.24 13.47
N ILE A 630 2.85 -44.79 12.28
CA ILE A 630 1.79 -45.38 11.44
C ILE A 630 1.13 -46.56 12.17
N ARG A 631 1.91 -47.47 12.77
CA ARG A 631 1.34 -48.60 13.53
C ARG A 631 0.41 -48.16 14.68
N ARG A 632 0.64 -46.98 15.27
CA ARG A 632 -0.24 -46.44 16.33
C ARG A 632 -1.63 -46.04 15.83
N THR A 633 -1.83 -45.88 14.53
CA THR A 633 -3.17 -45.61 13.97
C THR A 633 -4.08 -46.84 13.96
N GLY A 634 -3.53 -48.03 14.26
CA GLY A 634 -4.29 -49.29 14.30
C GLY A 634 -4.35 -50.04 12.97
N VAL A 635 -3.62 -49.59 11.95
CA VAL A 635 -3.52 -50.29 10.66
C VAL A 635 -2.67 -51.57 10.77
N SER A 636 -2.96 -52.57 9.92
CA SER A 636 -2.19 -53.82 9.86
C SER A 636 -0.72 -53.59 9.47
N ASP A 637 0.19 -54.53 9.78
CA ASP A 637 1.61 -54.41 9.40
C ASP A 637 1.83 -54.26 7.89
N SER A 638 1.02 -54.94 7.07
CA SER A 638 1.09 -54.80 5.61
C SER A 638 0.65 -53.41 5.16
N THR A 639 -0.43 -52.89 5.75
CA THR A 639 -0.91 -51.52 5.51
C THR A 639 0.09 -50.47 6.02
N ALA A 640 0.72 -50.70 7.17
CA ALA A 640 1.72 -49.80 7.73
C ALA A 640 2.96 -49.69 6.84
N ASN A 641 3.40 -50.80 6.25
CA ASN A 641 4.49 -50.82 5.27
C ASN A 641 4.10 -50.09 3.98
N ASP A 642 2.86 -50.28 3.49
CA ASP A 642 2.33 -49.57 2.32
C ASP A 642 2.27 -48.04 2.53
N TRP A 643 1.78 -47.59 3.69
CA TRP A 643 1.77 -46.17 4.08
C TRP A 643 3.18 -45.61 4.16
N THR A 644 4.11 -46.38 4.74
CA THR A 644 5.52 -46.00 4.86
C THR A 644 6.14 -45.81 3.47
N SER A 645 5.89 -46.73 2.53
CA SER A 645 6.39 -46.58 1.15
C SER A 645 5.76 -45.40 0.41
N LYS A 646 4.44 -45.19 0.56
CA LYS A 646 3.73 -44.06 -0.08
C LYS A 646 4.21 -42.71 0.47
N ALA A 647 4.42 -42.59 1.79
CA ALA A 647 4.93 -41.38 2.42
C ALA A 647 6.38 -41.05 2.02
N LEU A 648 7.19 -42.06 1.65
CA LEU A 648 8.61 -41.90 1.33
C LEU A 648 8.89 -41.57 -0.14
N TYR A 649 7.87 -41.26 -0.94
CA TYR A 649 8.01 -41.02 -2.37
C TYR A 649 8.80 -42.17 -3.01
N SER A 650 8.28 -43.41 -2.90
CA SER A 650 9.01 -44.64 -3.26
C SER A 650 9.21 -44.79 -4.78
N ASP A 651 10.11 -43.99 -5.33
CA ASP A 651 11.25 -44.35 -6.17
C ASP A 651 11.84 -43.03 -6.66
N ARG A 652 12.94 -42.56 -6.04
CA ARG A 652 13.50 -41.22 -6.29
C ARG A 652 13.75 -40.89 -7.77
N HIS A 653 13.71 -41.83 -8.71
CA HIS A 653 13.98 -41.59 -10.14
C HIS A 653 13.18 -42.50 -11.10
N LYS A 654 12.10 -43.19 -10.69
CA LYS A 654 11.41 -44.13 -11.63
C LYS A 654 10.65 -43.46 -12.76
N TYR A 655 10.04 -42.30 -12.52
CA TYR A 655 9.35 -41.54 -13.57
C TYR A 655 10.34 -40.99 -14.63
N LEU A 656 11.62 -40.80 -14.27
CA LEU A 656 12.70 -40.43 -15.21
C LEU A 656 13.05 -41.56 -16.19
N GLN A 657 12.49 -42.76 -16.02
CA GLN A 657 12.70 -43.93 -16.90
C GLN A 657 11.50 -44.24 -17.81
N VAL A 658 10.50 -43.35 -17.86
CA VAL A 658 9.26 -43.52 -18.67
C VAL A 658 9.21 -42.44 -19.75
N GLU A 659 8.63 -42.74 -20.92
CA GLU A 659 8.51 -41.78 -22.04
C GLU A 659 7.72 -40.51 -21.65
N GLU A 660 8.10 -39.36 -22.21
CA GLU A 660 7.70 -37.99 -21.83
C GLU A 660 6.17 -37.79 -21.72
N GLU A 661 5.38 -38.42 -22.59
CA GLU A 661 3.90 -38.36 -22.58
C GLU A 661 3.24 -39.13 -21.42
N LEU A 662 3.93 -40.12 -20.83
CA LEU A 662 3.45 -40.92 -19.69
C LEU A 662 3.93 -40.37 -18.33
N GLN A 663 4.87 -39.42 -18.33
CA GLN A 663 5.49 -38.91 -17.10
C GLN A 663 4.52 -38.09 -16.23
N LEU A 664 3.70 -37.21 -16.81
CA LEU A 664 2.81 -36.32 -16.05
C LEU A 664 1.76 -37.07 -15.22
N GLY A 665 1.09 -38.07 -15.80
CA GLY A 665 0.08 -38.87 -15.09
C GLY A 665 0.66 -39.77 -14.00
N ILE A 666 1.88 -40.29 -14.19
CA ILE A 666 2.58 -41.10 -13.18
C ILE A 666 3.09 -40.19 -12.03
N ILE A 667 3.61 -39.00 -12.36
CA ILE A 667 4.05 -38.00 -11.39
C ILE A 667 2.89 -37.56 -10.50
N GLN A 668 1.71 -37.26 -11.08
CA GLN A 668 0.52 -36.89 -10.32
C GLN A 668 0.05 -38.01 -9.37
N LYS A 669 -0.06 -39.25 -9.83
CA LYS A 669 -0.47 -40.41 -9.00
C LYS A 669 0.50 -40.71 -7.85
N ALA A 670 1.80 -40.60 -8.10
CA ALA A 670 2.80 -40.78 -7.05
C ALA A 670 2.74 -39.63 -6.02
N GLN A 671 2.48 -38.40 -6.48
CA GLN A 671 2.36 -37.23 -5.63
C GLN A 671 1.08 -37.23 -4.77
N SER A 672 -0.06 -37.65 -5.31
CA SER A 672 -1.36 -37.75 -4.61
C SER A 672 -1.34 -38.83 -3.51
N ALA A 673 -0.74 -39.99 -3.77
CA ALA A 673 -0.59 -41.03 -2.76
C ALA A 673 0.35 -40.62 -1.60
N THR A 674 1.35 -39.78 -1.90
CA THR A 674 2.31 -39.27 -0.90
C THR A 674 1.68 -38.17 -0.03
N SER A 675 0.85 -37.29 -0.59
CA SER A 675 0.19 -36.21 0.14
C SER A 675 -0.83 -36.73 1.17
N ASP A 676 -1.67 -37.69 0.78
CA ASP A 676 -2.65 -38.34 1.68
C ASP A 676 -1.96 -39.07 2.84
N ALA A 677 -0.93 -39.88 2.55
CA ALA A 677 -0.15 -40.56 3.58
C ALA A 677 0.52 -39.59 4.55
N ALA A 678 1.12 -38.49 4.05
CA ALA A 678 1.75 -37.49 4.90
C ALA A 678 0.73 -36.77 5.79
N ALA A 679 -0.42 -36.37 5.24
CA ALA A 679 -1.48 -35.71 6.01
C ALA A 679 -2.03 -36.62 7.11
N ALA A 680 -2.36 -37.88 6.80
CA ALA A 680 -2.87 -38.85 7.75
C ALA A 680 -1.89 -39.07 8.92
N VAL A 681 -0.61 -39.27 8.63
CA VAL A 681 0.40 -39.48 9.68
C VAL A 681 0.63 -38.22 10.50
N VAL A 682 0.72 -37.03 9.88
CA VAL A 682 0.86 -35.77 10.63
C VAL A 682 -0.31 -35.58 11.58
N VAL A 683 -1.55 -35.72 11.11
CA VAL A 683 -2.75 -35.56 11.95
C VAL A 683 -2.77 -36.57 13.11
N SER A 684 -2.35 -37.81 12.88
CA SER A 684 -2.27 -38.84 13.93
C SER A 684 -1.32 -38.48 15.09
N LEU A 685 -0.32 -37.63 14.83
CA LEU A 685 0.69 -37.23 15.80
C LEU A 685 0.26 -36.07 16.70
N LEU A 686 -0.88 -35.41 16.44
CA LEU A 686 -1.26 -34.14 17.07
C LEU A 686 -2.37 -34.32 18.13
N PRO A 687 -2.03 -34.54 19.41
CA PRO A 687 -3.02 -34.82 20.46
C PRO A 687 -3.88 -33.61 20.85
N SER A 688 -3.43 -32.39 20.54
CA SER A 688 -4.04 -31.12 20.92
C SER A 688 -4.77 -30.41 19.78
N LEU A 689 -4.93 -31.08 18.63
CA LEU A 689 -5.51 -30.50 17.43
C LEU A 689 -7.00 -30.15 17.63
N GLU A 690 -7.36 -28.88 17.39
CA GLU A 690 -8.73 -28.36 17.52
C GLU A 690 -9.38 -28.09 16.16
N ARG A 691 -8.58 -27.71 15.15
CA ARG A 691 -9.04 -27.39 13.80
C ARG A 691 -8.23 -28.15 12.74
N LEU A 692 -8.93 -28.86 11.87
CA LEU A 692 -8.38 -29.56 10.71
C LEU A 692 -9.10 -29.09 9.44
N THR A 693 -8.33 -28.66 8.45
CA THR A 693 -8.83 -28.35 7.11
C THR A 693 -7.96 -29.07 6.07
N VAL A 694 -8.58 -29.81 5.16
CA VAL A 694 -7.91 -30.63 4.14
C VAL A 694 -8.63 -30.45 2.81
N SER A 695 -7.92 -29.99 1.79
CA SER A 695 -8.46 -29.85 0.43
C SER A 695 -8.40 -31.16 -0.36
N GLU A 696 -9.20 -31.28 -1.43
CA GLU A 696 -9.36 -32.48 -2.30
C GLU A 696 -8.03 -33.20 -2.62
N ASN A 697 -7.01 -32.43 -3.01
CA ASN A 697 -5.73 -32.98 -3.46
C ASN A 697 -4.87 -33.63 -2.36
N TRP A 698 -5.22 -33.44 -1.10
CA TRP A 698 -4.57 -34.07 0.05
C TRP A 698 -5.28 -35.36 0.49
N GLN A 699 -6.35 -35.76 -0.20
CA GLN A 699 -7.15 -36.93 0.14
C GLN A 699 -7.54 -37.78 -1.09
N ASN A 700 -6.83 -37.63 -2.22
CA ASN A 700 -7.32 -37.97 -3.55
C ASN A 700 -7.40 -39.49 -3.90
N GLU A 701 -6.51 -40.35 -3.41
CA GLU A 701 -6.41 -41.71 -3.98
C GLU A 701 -6.40 -42.88 -2.98
N ALA A 702 -5.81 -42.73 -1.79
CA ALA A 702 -5.63 -43.88 -0.88
C ALA A 702 -6.63 -43.89 0.29
N ARG A 703 -7.39 -42.80 0.49
CA ARG A 703 -8.36 -42.60 1.59
C ARG A 703 -7.76 -42.93 2.97
N LEU A 704 -6.46 -42.65 3.16
CA LEU A 704 -5.74 -43.06 4.37
C LEU A 704 -6.15 -42.25 5.59
N LEU A 705 -6.43 -40.96 5.40
CA LEU A 705 -6.98 -40.10 6.43
C LEU A 705 -8.35 -40.60 6.94
N GLY A 706 -9.24 -40.99 6.03
CA GLY A 706 -10.56 -41.58 6.36
C GLY A 706 -10.43 -42.90 7.10
N LEU A 707 -9.57 -43.81 6.61
CA LEU A 707 -9.27 -45.08 7.26
C LEU A 707 -8.71 -44.89 8.68
N MET A 708 -7.83 -43.92 8.90
CA MET A 708 -7.30 -43.58 10.23
C MET A 708 -8.43 -43.19 11.19
N PHE A 709 -9.31 -42.28 10.79
CA PHE A 709 -10.44 -41.87 11.62
C PHE A 709 -11.38 -43.04 11.89
N GLN A 710 -11.66 -43.87 10.88
CA GLN A 710 -12.52 -45.03 11.02
C GLN A 710 -11.96 -46.02 12.05
N LEU A 711 -10.66 -46.31 12.01
CA LEU A 711 -10.01 -47.21 12.96
C LEU A 711 -9.97 -46.62 14.39
N ALA A 712 -9.66 -45.33 14.51
CA ALA A 712 -9.60 -44.64 15.80
C ALA A 712 -10.96 -44.47 16.48
N LEU A 713 -12.04 -44.29 15.70
CA LEU A 713 -13.37 -43.97 16.23
C LEU A 713 -14.33 -45.18 16.23
N CYS A 714 -14.17 -46.14 15.31
CA CYS A 714 -15.07 -47.28 15.13
C CYS A 714 -14.40 -48.66 15.17
N GLY A 715 -13.10 -48.77 15.49
CA GLY A 715 -12.39 -50.06 15.58
C GLY A 715 -13.03 -51.07 16.53
N THR A 716 -13.13 -52.33 16.09
CA THR A 716 -13.90 -53.42 16.73
C THR A 716 -13.09 -54.37 17.63
N ASP A 717 -11.77 -54.21 17.75
CA ASP A 717 -10.94 -55.10 18.59
C ASP A 717 -10.94 -54.68 20.06
N GLN A 718 -11.88 -55.25 20.83
CA GLN A 718 -11.96 -55.18 22.30
C GLN A 718 -10.76 -55.83 23.05
N HIS A 719 -9.64 -56.09 22.38
CA HIS A 719 -8.43 -56.67 22.98
C HIS A 719 -7.17 -55.80 22.91
N SER A 720 -7.21 -54.60 22.32
CA SER A 720 -6.07 -53.68 22.42
C SER A 720 -6.25 -52.71 23.59
N THR A 721 -5.66 -53.04 24.73
CA THR A 721 -5.44 -52.10 25.85
C THR A 721 -4.32 -51.10 25.54
N GLN A 722 -4.22 -50.60 24.30
CA GLN A 722 -3.17 -49.67 23.92
C GLN A 722 -3.62 -48.22 24.14
N SER A 723 -3.16 -47.64 25.23
CA SER A 723 -3.24 -46.21 25.61
C SER A 723 -2.54 -45.25 24.62
N SER A 724 -2.23 -45.71 23.39
CA SER A 724 -1.37 -45.03 22.42
C SER A 724 -2.03 -44.71 21.08
N GLN A 725 -3.31 -45.04 20.87
CA GLN A 725 -4.04 -44.66 19.66
C GLN A 725 -4.44 -43.17 19.69
N PRO A 726 -4.51 -42.48 18.54
CA PRO A 726 -5.01 -41.11 18.46
C PRO A 726 -6.47 -41.01 18.93
N THR A 727 -6.76 -40.14 19.89
CA THR A 727 -8.13 -40.01 20.46
C THR A 727 -8.97 -38.92 19.81
N PHE A 728 -8.35 -37.96 19.11
CA PHE A 728 -8.98 -36.79 18.48
C PHE A 728 -9.95 -35.99 19.38
N GLY A 729 -9.84 -36.14 20.71
CA GLY A 729 -10.81 -35.59 21.66
C GLY A 729 -10.89 -34.06 21.69
N SER A 730 -9.85 -33.38 21.22
CA SER A 730 -9.78 -31.90 21.16
C SER A 730 -10.37 -31.32 19.88
N LEU A 731 -10.70 -32.15 18.88
CA LEU A 731 -11.08 -31.72 17.54
C LEU A 731 -12.50 -31.14 17.55
N LYS A 732 -12.61 -29.83 17.24
CA LYS A 732 -13.87 -29.06 17.24
C LYS A 732 -14.30 -28.66 15.84
N TYR A 733 -13.35 -28.52 14.91
CA TYR A 733 -13.61 -28.10 13.54
C TYR A 733 -12.91 -29.05 12.57
N VAL A 734 -13.67 -29.67 11.69
CA VAL A 734 -13.15 -30.52 10.61
C VAL A 734 -13.76 -30.07 9.30
N SER A 735 -12.92 -29.81 8.30
CA SER A 735 -13.35 -29.56 6.93
C SER A 735 -12.51 -30.38 5.97
N LEU A 736 -13.15 -31.34 5.31
CA LEU A 736 -12.59 -32.12 4.23
C LEU A 736 -13.29 -31.69 2.93
N ASP A 737 -12.58 -31.01 2.03
CA ASP A 737 -13.17 -30.45 0.81
C ASP A 737 -13.65 -31.56 -0.14
N PRO A 738 -14.79 -31.40 -0.83
CA PRO A 738 -15.31 -32.44 -1.69
C PRO A 738 -14.39 -32.74 -2.89
N MET A 739 -14.22 -34.03 -3.21
CA MET A 739 -13.69 -34.44 -4.52
C MET A 739 -14.72 -34.15 -5.61
N LEU A 740 -14.43 -33.23 -6.52
CA LEU A 740 -15.39 -32.76 -7.51
C LEU A 740 -15.12 -33.30 -8.93
N HIS A 741 -13.90 -33.75 -9.25
CA HIS A 741 -13.51 -33.90 -10.66
C HIS A 741 -13.14 -35.31 -11.15
N GLU A 742 -12.56 -36.21 -10.34
CA GLU A 742 -11.85 -37.37 -10.92
C GLU A 742 -12.30 -38.77 -10.48
N ASP A 743 -13.01 -38.95 -9.36
CA ASP A 743 -13.28 -40.31 -8.85
C ASP A 743 -14.46 -40.98 -9.58
N THR A 744 -14.14 -41.82 -10.57
CA THR A 744 -15.08 -42.71 -11.27
C THR A 744 -15.42 -43.96 -10.46
N ASP A 745 -14.65 -44.27 -9.40
CA ASP A 745 -14.84 -45.45 -8.55
C ASP A 745 -15.73 -45.12 -7.34
N THR A 746 -16.97 -44.72 -7.60
CA THR A 746 -18.00 -44.79 -6.57
C THR A 746 -18.31 -46.25 -6.30
N GLU A 747 -18.00 -46.75 -5.10
CA GLU A 747 -18.38 -48.09 -4.63
C GLU A 747 -19.64 -47.97 -3.75
N PRO A 748 -20.85 -47.91 -4.35
CA PRO A 748 -22.09 -47.65 -3.61
C PRO A 748 -22.40 -48.70 -2.53
N ASP A 749 -21.82 -49.91 -2.65
CA ASP A 749 -22.02 -51.02 -1.72
C ASP A 749 -21.12 -50.96 -0.47
N LYS A 750 -20.20 -49.99 -0.36
CA LYS A 750 -19.34 -49.81 0.84
C LYS A 750 -19.84 -48.67 1.73
N VAL A 751 -19.62 -48.83 3.04
CA VAL A 751 -19.86 -47.77 4.02
C VAL A 751 -18.84 -46.65 3.80
N ASP A 752 -19.33 -45.43 3.65
CA ASP A 752 -18.47 -44.25 3.50
C ASP A 752 -17.63 -44.03 4.77
N GLN A 753 -16.31 -43.88 4.59
CA GLN A 753 -15.37 -43.71 5.70
C GLN A 753 -15.59 -42.40 6.45
N ASP A 754 -16.05 -41.33 5.78
CA ASP A 754 -16.25 -40.02 6.38
C ASP A 754 -17.40 -40.01 7.40
N LEU A 755 -18.32 -40.98 7.33
CA LEU A 755 -19.39 -41.14 8.33
C LEU A 755 -18.85 -41.38 9.75
N CYS A 756 -17.60 -41.83 9.89
CA CYS A 756 -16.99 -42.01 11.21
C CYS A 756 -16.74 -40.67 11.93
N LEU A 757 -16.62 -39.55 11.21
CA LEU A 757 -16.35 -38.23 11.78
C LEU A 757 -17.49 -37.72 12.69
N PHE A 758 -18.71 -38.24 12.50
CA PHE A 758 -19.86 -37.95 13.36
C PHE A 758 -19.71 -38.50 14.79
N TYR A 759 -18.74 -39.39 15.04
CA TYR A 759 -18.44 -39.93 16.37
C TYR A 759 -17.41 -39.10 17.14
N LEU A 760 -16.88 -38.02 16.55
CA LEU A 760 -15.95 -37.12 17.24
C LEU A 760 -16.65 -36.46 18.45
N PRO A 761 -16.10 -36.58 19.68
CA PRO A 761 -16.82 -36.21 20.89
C PRO A 761 -17.03 -34.69 21.07
N SER A 762 -16.10 -33.89 20.53
CA SER A 762 -16.05 -32.43 20.70
C SER A 762 -16.41 -31.66 19.43
N ILE A 763 -16.86 -32.33 18.37
CA ILE A 763 -17.09 -31.72 17.06
C ILE A 763 -18.19 -30.65 17.14
N GLN A 764 -17.88 -29.45 16.64
CA GLN A 764 -18.79 -28.31 16.59
C GLN A 764 -19.14 -27.92 15.16
N HIS A 765 -18.19 -28.07 14.24
CA HIS A 765 -18.37 -27.87 12.80
C HIS A 765 -17.74 -29.04 12.04
N LEU A 766 -18.52 -29.63 11.13
CA LEU A 766 -18.10 -30.71 10.24
C LEU A 766 -18.43 -30.33 8.80
N SER A 767 -17.46 -30.42 7.90
CA SER A 767 -17.63 -30.28 6.46
C SER A 767 -17.02 -31.51 5.79
N THR A 768 -17.84 -32.28 5.05
CA THR A 768 -17.42 -33.59 4.50
C THR A 768 -18.27 -34.00 3.30
N SER A 769 -17.75 -34.91 2.47
CA SER A 769 -18.46 -35.48 1.32
C SER A 769 -18.94 -36.90 1.65
N ILE A 770 -20.19 -37.25 1.30
CA ILE A 770 -20.74 -38.60 1.54
C ILE A 770 -21.22 -39.21 0.21
N GLN A 771 -20.66 -40.35 -0.17
CA GLN A 771 -20.81 -41.04 -1.46
C GLN A 771 -22.07 -41.93 -1.57
N ASN A 772 -23.24 -41.46 -1.11
CA ASN A 772 -24.54 -42.15 -1.29
C ASN A 772 -24.56 -43.68 -1.06
N PRO A 773 -24.09 -44.18 0.10
CA PRO A 773 -24.02 -45.62 0.33
C PRO A 773 -25.41 -46.29 0.24
N THR A 774 -25.45 -47.47 -0.38
CA THR A 774 -26.65 -48.29 -0.57
C THR A 774 -26.38 -49.75 -0.18
N PRO A 775 -26.94 -50.25 0.94
CA PRO A 775 -27.80 -49.55 1.91
C PRO A 775 -27.01 -48.58 2.80
N PHE A 776 -27.64 -47.49 3.23
CA PHE A 776 -27.06 -46.59 4.22
C PHE A 776 -26.89 -47.32 5.56
N SER A 777 -25.67 -47.33 6.10
CA SER A 777 -25.39 -47.83 7.44
C SER A 777 -24.30 -47.00 8.10
N TRP A 778 -24.40 -46.83 9.42
CA TRP A 778 -23.37 -46.15 10.19
C TRP A 778 -22.17 -47.09 10.40
N PRO A 779 -20.91 -46.58 10.41
CA PRO A 779 -19.72 -47.43 10.56
C PRO A 779 -19.63 -48.17 11.90
N CYS A 780 -20.17 -47.60 12.98
CA CYS A 780 -20.24 -48.24 14.30
C CYS A 780 -21.62 -48.90 14.51
N PRO A 781 -21.76 -49.90 15.41
CA PRO A 781 -23.03 -50.64 15.64
C PRO A 781 -24.21 -49.78 16.13
N SER A 782 -23.95 -48.62 16.73
CA SER A 782 -24.95 -47.67 17.21
C SER A 782 -24.77 -46.33 16.50
N ALA A 783 -25.85 -45.69 16.08
CA ALA A 783 -25.81 -44.36 15.46
C ALA A 783 -25.10 -43.32 16.33
N PRO A 784 -24.42 -42.32 15.73
CA PRO A 784 -23.70 -41.29 16.48
C PRO A 784 -24.66 -40.31 17.16
N ASN A 785 -24.18 -39.61 18.19
CA ASN A 785 -24.90 -38.53 18.87
C ASN A 785 -23.97 -37.33 19.12
N PRO A 786 -23.61 -36.56 18.09
CA PRO A 786 -22.71 -35.42 18.20
C PRO A 786 -23.43 -34.21 18.82
N VAL A 787 -23.60 -34.21 20.15
CA VAL A 787 -24.35 -33.19 20.90
C VAL A 787 -23.79 -31.77 20.68
N SER A 788 -22.48 -31.65 20.46
CA SER A 788 -21.78 -30.38 20.24
C SER A 788 -21.87 -29.83 18.82
N LEU A 789 -22.33 -30.65 17.85
CA LEU A 789 -22.35 -30.26 16.43
C LEU A 789 -23.44 -29.23 16.17
N THR A 790 -23.03 -28.04 15.75
CA THR A 790 -23.93 -26.91 15.48
C THR A 790 -23.88 -26.42 14.04
N SER A 791 -22.87 -26.85 13.27
CA SER A 791 -22.70 -26.50 11.85
C SER A 791 -22.27 -27.72 11.06
N LEU A 792 -22.93 -27.96 9.92
CA LEU A 792 -22.68 -29.14 9.09
C LEU A 792 -22.71 -28.74 7.62
N ASP A 793 -21.67 -29.07 6.88
CA ASP A 793 -21.58 -28.93 5.44
C ASP A 793 -21.50 -30.33 4.81
N ILE A 794 -22.47 -30.70 3.98
CA ILE A 794 -22.56 -32.02 3.33
C ILE A 794 -22.49 -31.84 1.82
N PHE A 795 -21.59 -32.59 1.20
CA PHE A 795 -21.45 -32.67 -0.26
C PHE A 795 -21.78 -34.07 -0.78
N ARG A 796 -22.22 -34.15 -2.03
CA ARG A 796 -22.47 -35.38 -2.79
C ARG A 796 -23.55 -36.33 -2.26
N LEU A 797 -24.18 -36.05 -1.12
CA LEU A 797 -25.30 -36.84 -0.59
C LEU A 797 -26.63 -36.51 -1.31
N ARG A 798 -27.37 -37.51 -1.76
CA ARG A 798 -28.70 -37.38 -2.35
C ARG A 798 -29.76 -37.19 -1.27
N GLU A 799 -30.83 -36.51 -1.65
CA GLU A 799 -31.99 -36.19 -0.83
C GLU A 799 -32.56 -37.43 -0.12
N THR A 800 -32.56 -38.59 -0.79
CA THR A 800 -33.12 -39.86 -0.29
C THR A 800 -32.33 -40.49 0.88
N ARG A 801 -31.15 -39.94 1.19
CA ARG A 801 -30.26 -40.40 2.25
C ARG A 801 -29.97 -39.33 3.30
N LEU A 802 -30.37 -38.09 3.03
CA LEU A 802 -30.12 -36.95 3.92
C LEU A 802 -30.79 -37.13 5.30
N ALA A 803 -31.99 -37.73 5.34
CA ALA A 803 -32.72 -37.98 6.60
C ALA A 803 -31.91 -38.85 7.59
N SER A 804 -31.18 -39.85 7.07
CA SER A 804 -30.35 -40.73 7.90
C SER A 804 -29.22 -40.00 8.63
N VAL A 805 -28.71 -38.91 8.05
CA VAL A 805 -27.68 -38.06 8.66
C VAL A 805 -28.31 -37.00 9.58
N LEU A 806 -29.39 -36.35 9.13
CA LEU A 806 -30.02 -35.27 9.90
C LEU A 806 -30.70 -35.76 11.19
N SER A 807 -31.27 -36.97 11.18
CA SER A 807 -31.85 -37.59 12.39
C SER A 807 -30.84 -37.81 13.52
N ALA A 808 -29.54 -37.93 13.19
CA ALA A 808 -28.45 -38.04 14.17
C ALA A 808 -27.92 -36.69 14.68
N THR A 809 -28.29 -35.56 14.06
CA THR A 809 -27.68 -34.23 14.31
C THR A 809 -28.68 -33.21 14.88
N LYS A 810 -29.38 -33.58 15.95
CA LYS A 810 -30.54 -32.82 16.47
C LYS A 810 -30.25 -31.38 16.94
N ASN A 811 -29.01 -31.04 17.27
CA ASN A 811 -28.62 -29.70 17.75
C ASN A 811 -28.13 -28.76 16.64
N LEU A 812 -28.27 -29.15 15.38
CA LEU A 812 -27.75 -28.43 14.23
C LEU A 812 -28.39 -27.05 14.07
N LYS A 813 -27.58 -25.99 14.02
CA LYS A 813 -28.04 -24.61 13.80
C LYS A 813 -27.80 -24.13 12.37
N LYS A 814 -26.75 -24.63 11.72
CA LYS A 814 -26.36 -24.27 10.35
C LYS A 814 -26.17 -25.53 9.50
N LEU A 815 -26.80 -25.57 8.33
CA LEU A 815 -26.64 -26.66 7.36
C LEU A 815 -26.29 -26.07 6.00
N ARG A 816 -25.17 -26.48 5.42
CA ARG A 816 -24.86 -26.29 4.02
C ARG A 816 -24.97 -27.63 3.31
N TYR A 817 -25.88 -27.74 2.38
CA TYR A 817 -26.15 -28.96 1.62
C TYR A 817 -25.88 -28.71 0.15
N ASN A 818 -24.99 -29.52 -0.44
CA ASN A 818 -24.69 -29.49 -1.87
C ASN A 818 -25.26 -30.74 -2.53
N TRP A 819 -26.30 -30.54 -3.33
CA TRP A 819 -26.86 -31.56 -4.19
C TRP A 819 -25.98 -31.73 -5.43
N PHE A 820 -25.61 -32.97 -5.76
CA PHE A 820 -24.70 -33.25 -6.87
C PHE A 820 -25.29 -34.31 -7.80
N TYR A 821 -25.18 -34.08 -9.12
CA TYR A 821 -25.60 -35.03 -10.15
C TYR A 821 -24.59 -35.10 -11.31
N ARG A 822 -24.16 -36.32 -11.65
CA ARG A 822 -23.24 -36.59 -12.76
C ARG A 822 -23.68 -37.86 -13.53
N PRO A 823 -23.98 -37.78 -14.84
CA PRO A 823 -24.80 -38.79 -15.53
C PRO A 823 -24.05 -40.10 -15.84
N ASP A 824 -22.73 -40.15 -15.65
CA ASP A 824 -21.87 -41.34 -15.79
C ASP A 824 -21.64 -42.09 -14.45
N LEU A 825 -22.23 -41.65 -13.34
CA LEU A 825 -22.23 -42.39 -12.07
C LEU A 825 -23.38 -43.42 -12.00
N ASP A 826 -23.25 -44.47 -11.19
CA ASP A 826 -24.20 -45.58 -11.08
C ASP A 826 -25.67 -45.09 -10.85
N GLU A 827 -26.57 -45.51 -11.74
CA GLU A 827 -28.00 -45.15 -11.74
C GLU A 827 -28.72 -45.50 -10.42
N LYS A 828 -28.23 -46.49 -9.65
CA LYS A 828 -28.77 -46.86 -8.34
C LYS A 828 -28.61 -45.77 -7.29
N VAL A 829 -27.57 -44.96 -7.41
CA VAL A 829 -27.23 -43.89 -6.46
C VAL A 829 -27.36 -42.50 -7.06
N ASN A 830 -27.49 -42.39 -8.39
CA ASN A 830 -27.56 -41.11 -9.05
C ASN A 830 -28.60 -41.05 -10.19
N ASN A 831 -29.85 -40.70 -9.85
CA ASN A 831 -30.94 -40.53 -10.81
C ASN A 831 -31.08 -39.07 -11.30
N SER A 832 -31.59 -38.87 -12.51
CA SER A 832 -31.88 -37.57 -13.14
C SER A 832 -33.12 -36.86 -12.59
N THR A 833 -33.76 -37.41 -11.57
CA THR A 833 -34.89 -36.80 -10.86
C THR A 833 -34.44 -36.34 -9.48
N LEU A 834 -34.68 -35.07 -9.13
CA LEU A 834 -34.54 -34.54 -7.77
C LEU A 834 -35.88 -34.66 -7.02
N ILE A 835 -35.89 -35.40 -5.91
CA ILE A 835 -37.08 -35.69 -5.11
C ILE A 835 -37.26 -34.63 -4.01
N LEU A 836 -37.97 -33.53 -4.33
CA LEU A 836 -38.06 -32.37 -3.44
C LEU A 836 -38.83 -32.66 -2.15
N ASP A 837 -39.83 -33.54 -2.19
CA ASP A 837 -40.61 -33.94 -1.02
C ASP A 837 -39.76 -34.74 -0.02
N GLU A 838 -38.91 -35.66 -0.48
CA GLU A 838 -37.96 -36.37 0.39
C GLU A 838 -36.91 -35.42 0.99
N LEU A 839 -36.42 -34.45 0.22
CA LEU A 839 -35.53 -33.40 0.73
C LEU A 839 -36.21 -32.60 1.84
N ALA A 840 -37.47 -32.19 1.63
CA ALA A 840 -38.23 -31.45 2.64
C ALA A 840 -38.42 -32.27 3.92
N MET A 841 -38.79 -33.56 3.78
CA MET A 841 -38.95 -34.47 4.92
C MET A 841 -37.64 -34.69 5.68
N ALA A 842 -36.51 -34.83 4.99
CA ALA A 842 -35.20 -34.94 5.63
C ALA A 842 -34.87 -33.69 6.47
N LEU A 843 -35.14 -32.49 5.96
CA LEU A 843 -34.91 -31.24 6.68
C LEU A 843 -35.76 -31.12 7.95
N LEU A 844 -36.93 -31.76 8.00
CA LEU A 844 -37.81 -31.73 9.18
C LEU A 844 -37.20 -32.45 10.40
N GLU A 845 -36.23 -33.35 10.20
CA GLU A 845 -35.49 -33.99 11.30
C GLU A 845 -34.77 -32.98 12.21
N VAL A 846 -34.43 -31.80 11.67
CA VAL A 846 -33.73 -30.70 12.38
C VAL A 846 -34.59 -29.43 12.49
N LYS A 847 -35.91 -29.53 12.31
CA LYS A 847 -36.84 -28.38 12.34
C LYS A 847 -36.81 -27.57 13.63
N ASP A 848 -36.51 -28.23 14.75
CA ASP A 848 -36.53 -27.65 16.10
C ASP A 848 -35.19 -26.98 16.47
N SER A 849 -34.17 -27.03 15.60
CA SER A 849 -32.83 -26.49 15.87
C SER A 849 -32.24 -25.63 14.75
N LEU A 850 -32.55 -25.94 13.48
CA LEU A 850 -31.93 -25.29 12.32
C LEU A 850 -32.38 -23.82 12.16
N GLU A 851 -31.40 -22.91 12.10
CA GLU A 851 -31.63 -21.46 11.94
C GLU A 851 -31.12 -20.92 10.59
N ASP A 852 -30.11 -21.57 10.00
CA ASP A 852 -29.44 -21.15 8.76
C ASP A 852 -29.31 -22.35 7.81
N LEU A 853 -29.87 -22.26 6.60
CA LEU A 853 -29.84 -23.31 5.60
C LEU A 853 -29.31 -22.77 4.28
N GLU A 854 -28.26 -23.39 3.76
CA GLU A 854 -27.77 -23.17 2.41
C GLU A 854 -27.90 -24.45 1.59
N ILE A 855 -28.67 -24.40 0.51
CA ILE A 855 -28.77 -25.45 -0.49
C ILE A 855 -28.07 -24.93 -1.75
N THR A 856 -27.12 -25.73 -2.22
CA THR A 856 -26.42 -25.53 -3.49
C THR A 856 -26.64 -26.77 -4.34
N ALA A 857 -26.52 -26.61 -5.66
CA ALA A 857 -26.68 -27.71 -6.58
C ALA A 857 -25.64 -27.62 -7.68
N GLU A 858 -24.98 -28.73 -7.96
CA GLU A 858 -23.89 -28.84 -8.92
C GLU A 858 -24.12 -30.03 -9.86
N THR A 859 -23.70 -29.86 -11.10
CA THR A 859 -23.74 -30.91 -12.11
C THR A 859 -22.49 -30.88 -12.95
N CYS A 860 -21.92 -32.04 -13.24
CA CYS A 860 -20.74 -32.15 -14.10
C CYS A 860 -21.12 -32.82 -15.44
N PRO A 861 -20.60 -32.37 -16.60
CA PRO A 861 -20.78 -33.07 -17.87
C PRO A 861 -20.19 -34.48 -17.82
N ALA A 862 -20.77 -35.45 -18.54
CA ALA A 862 -20.12 -36.73 -18.75
C ALA A 862 -19.03 -36.56 -19.82
N TYR A 863 -17.87 -36.04 -19.41
CA TYR A 863 -16.70 -35.90 -20.28
C TYR A 863 -16.31 -37.24 -20.95
N THR A 864 -16.56 -38.36 -20.27
CA THR A 864 -16.37 -39.73 -20.74
C THR A 864 -17.37 -40.18 -21.81
N MET A 865 -18.51 -39.49 -21.95
CA MET A 865 -19.54 -39.77 -22.97
C MET A 865 -19.53 -38.75 -24.12
N GLY A 866 -18.60 -37.78 -24.13
CA GLY A 866 -18.46 -36.79 -25.20
C GLY A 866 -19.48 -35.65 -25.16
N ASP A 867 -20.32 -35.57 -24.12
CA ASP A 867 -21.30 -34.50 -23.94
C ASP A 867 -20.66 -33.30 -23.24
N ILE A 868 -20.58 -32.17 -23.96
CA ILE A 868 -20.09 -30.88 -23.46
C ILE A 868 -21.21 -30.12 -22.75
N ASP A 869 -22.47 -30.44 -23.10
CA ASP A 869 -23.63 -29.81 -22.49
C ASP A 869 -24.00 -30.52 -21.18
N PRO A 870 -24.24 -29.76 -20.10
CA PRO A 870 -24.65 -30.35 -18.83
C PRO A 870 -25.99 -31.14 -18.99
N PRO A 871 -26.20 -32.33 -18.37
CA PRO A 871 -27.39 -33.21 -18.57
C PRO A 871 -28.73 -32.68 -17.99
N ASP A 872 -29.85 -32.83 -18.70
CA ASP A 872 -31.19 -32.43 -18.21
C ASP A 872 -31.63 -33.26 -16.98
N PHE A 873 -32.27 -32.62 -16.00
CA PHE A 873 -32.84 -33.26 -14.80
C PHE A 873 -34.27 -32.75 -14.53
N THR A 874 -35.07 -33.56 -13.84
CA THR A 874 -36.48 -33.28 -13.53
C THR A 874 -36.73 -33.12 -12.02
N PHE A 875 -37.81 -32.44 -11.64
CA PHE A 875 -38.24 -32.29 -10.25
C PHE A 875 -39.42 -33.23 -9.98
N HIS A 876 -39.37 -33.94 -8.87
CA HIS A 876 -40.53 -34.66 -8.31
C HIS A 876 -41.08 -33.86 -7.13
N GLU A 877 -42.39 -33.61 -7.15
CA GLU A 877 -43.13 -32.86 -6.13
C GLU A 877 -42.53 -31.47 -5.79
N SER A 878 -42.57 -31.05 -4.52
CA SER A 878 -42.19 -29.69 -4.09
C SER A 878 -41.62 -29.65 -2.68
N LEU A 879 -40.97 -28.53 -2.32
CA LEU A 879 -40.47 -28.25 -0.97
C LEU A 879 -41.54 -27.76 0.02
N ALA A 880 -42.84 -27.98 -0.25
CA ALA A 880 -43.93 -27.37 0.52
C ALA A 880 -43.85 -27.64 2.04
N GLU A 881 -43.41 -28.84 2.44
CA GLU A 881 -43.30 -29.25 3.85
C GLU A 881 -42.28 -28.42 4.66
N MET A 882 -41.33 -27.74 4.00
CA MET A 882 -40.39 -26.81 4.66
C MET A 882 -41.10 -25.65 5.37
N ARG A 883 -42.36 -25.37 5.04
CA ARG A 883 -43.18 -24.37 5.75
C ARG A 883 -43.28 -24.63 7.26
N SER A 884 -43.11 -25.89 7.69
CA SER A 884 -43.14 -26.32 9.10
C SER A 884 -41.83 -26.01 9.86
N MET A 885 -40.79 -25.50 9.19
CA MET A 885 -39.49 -25.14 9.77
C MET A 885 -39.55 -23.82 10.56
N HIS A 886 -40.07 -23.86 11.78
CA HIS A 886 -40.40 -22.66 12.58
C HIS A 886 -39.20 -21.92 13.20
N ARG A 887 -37.98 -22.46 13.11
CA ARG A 887 -36.74 -21.78 13.57
C ARG A 887 -35.87 -21.23 12.45
N LEU A 888 -36.16 -21.56 11.19
CA LEU A 888 -35.33 -21.17 10.06
C LEU A 888 -35.43 -19.66 9.82
N LYS A 889 -34.31 -18.94 9.96
CA LYS A 889 -34.23 -17.49 9.79
C LYS A 889 -33.58 -17.10 8.46
N THR A 890 -32.59 -17.88 8.02
CA THR A 890 -31.86 -17.64 6.78
C THR A 890 -31.95 -18.85 5.86
N LEU A 891 -32.28 -18.60 4.58
CA LEU A 891 -32.34 -19.63 3.55
C LEU A 891 -31.59 -19.15 2.31
N ASN A 892 -30.55 -19.87 1.89
CA ASN A 892 -29.96 -19.78 0.56
C ASN A 892 -30.36 -21.02 -0.23
N VAL A 893 -30.99 -20.87 -1.39
CA VAL A 893 -31.53 -22.02 -2.15
C VAL A 893 -31.60 -21.70 -3.65
N PRO A 894 -31.41 -22.67 -4.55
CA PRO A 894 -31.57 -22.40 -5.96
C PRO A 894 -33.03 -22.05 -6.29
N TRP A 895 -33.22 -21.04 -7.14
CA TRP A 895 -34.56 -20.61 -7.55
C TRP A 895 -35.45 -21.77 -8.02
N SER A 896 -34.88 -22.67 -8.83
CA SER A 896 -35.60 -23.80 -9.44
C SER A 896 -36.08 -24.84 -8.43
N PHE A 897 -35.43 -24.96 -7.26
CA PHE A 897 -35.83 -25.90 -6.21
C PHE A 897 -37.11 -25.43 -5.51
N LEU A 898 -37.30 -24.12 -5.36
CA LEU A 898 -38.53 -23.55 -4.80
C LEU A 898 -39.69 -23.59 -5.80
N THR A 899 -39.41 -23.41 -7.10
CA THR A 899 -40.45 -23.35 -8.13
C THR A 899 -40.79 -24.71 -8.74
N GLY A 900 -39.95 -25.74 -8.55
CA GLY A 900 -40.06 -27.02 -9.24
C GLY A 900 -39.92 -26.92 -10.76
N LYS A 901 -39.35 -25.82 -11.27
CA LYS A 901 -39.28 -25.51 -12.71
C LYS A 901 -37.88 -25.10 -13.13
N THR A 902 -37.44 -25.62 -14.27
CA THR A 902 -36.15 -25.27 -14.92
C THR A 902 -36.23 -24.01 -15.79
N GLU A 903 -37.40 -23.39 -15.95
CA GLU A 903 -37.60 -22.20 -16.80
C GLU A 903 -37.42 -20.89 -16.01
N LEU A 904 -36.55 -20.00 -16.50
CA LEU A 904 -36.21 -18.72 -15.86
C LEU A 904 -37.39 -17.75 -15.73
N SER A 905 -38.33 -17.80 -16.68
CA SER A 905 -39.47 -16.89 -16.79
C SER A 905 -40.74 -17.39 -16.10
N ALA A 906 -40.73 -18.61 -15.56
CA ALA A 906 -41.92 -19.22 -14.97
C ALA A 906 -42.12 -18.79 -13.51
N PRO A 907 -43.29 -18.22 -13.14
CA PRO A 907 -43.67 -18.10 -11.73
C PRO A 907 -43.88 -19.50 -11.14
N GLY A 908 -43.58 -19.65 -9.85
CA GLY A 908 -43.44 -20.93 -9.16
C GLY A 908 -44.07 -20.99 -7.77
N HIS A 909 -44.82 -19.96 -7.34
CA HIS A 909 -45.45 -19.90 -6.03
C HIS A 909 -44.46 -20.03 -4.87
N LEU A 910 -43.48 -19.13 -4.82
CA LEU A 910 -42.37 -19.15 -3.85
C LEU A 910 -42.84 -19.29 -2.40
N GLY A 911 -43.98 -18.67 -2.07
CA GLY A 911 -44.54 -18.70 -0.74
C GLY A 911 -45.02 -20.06 -0.25
N ASN A 912 -45.27 -21.03 -1.14
CA ASN A 912 -45.80 -22.33 -0.73
C ASN A 912 -44.79 -23.17 0.09
N SER A 913 -43.49 -22.92 -0.10
CA SER A 913 -42.40 -23.69 0.51
C SER A 913 -41.64 -22.94 1.60
N LEU A 914 -41.94 -21.66 1.83
CA LEU A 914 -41.17 -20.81 2.74
C LEU A 914 -41.78 -20.77 4.15
N PRO A 915 -40.99 -20.96 5.22
CA PRO A 915 -41.50 -20.91 6.60
C PRO A 915 -41.74 -19.47 7.08
N GLN A 916 -42.72 -19.29 7.98
CA GLN A 916 -43.08 -17.98 8.53
C GLN A 916 -41.95 -17.31 9.36
N SER A 917 -41.01 -18.10 9.86
CA SER A 917 -39.87 -17.61 10.67
C SER A 917 -38.79 -16.94 9.83
N LEU A 918 -38.83 -17.06 8.50
CA LEU A 918 -37.77 -16.63 7.61
C LEU A 918 -37.60 -15.10 7.60
N GLU A 919 -36.37 -14.65 7.84
CA GLU A 919 -35.98 -13.24 7.84
C GLU A 919 -35.17 -12.85 6.60
N HIS A 920 -34.35 -13.78 6.09
CA HIS A 920 -33.42 -13.55 4.99
C HIS A 920 -33.47 -14.67 3.95
N LEU A 921 -33.85 -14.34 2.72
CA LEU A 921 -33.86 -15.28 1.60
C LEU A 921 -32.76 -14.91 0.60
N THR A 922 -31.96 -15.89 0.17
CA THR A 922 -30.95 -15.76 -0.88
C THR A 922 -31.28 -16.79 -1.96
N LEU A 923 -31.44 -16.32 -3.19
CA LEU A 923 -31.78 -17.16 -4.33
C LEU A 923 -30.50 -17.36 -5.15
N SER A 924 -30.03 -18.59 -5.25
CA SER A 924 -28.83 -18.93 -6.01
C SER A 924 -29.20 -19.39 -7.43
N ARG A 925 -28.18 -19.43 -8.31
CA ARG A 925 -28.33 -19.91 -9.67
C ARG A 925 -28.15 -21.41 -9.68
N PHE A 926 -29.07 -22.11 -10.30
CA PHE A 926 -28.85 -23.47 -10.74
C PHE A 926 -29.63 -23.71 -12.02
N ARG A 927 -28.95 -24.26 -13.03
CA ARG A 927 -29.35 -24.37 -14.44
C ARG A 927 -30.81 -24.00 -14.77
N LEU A 928 -30.95 -22.88 -15.49
CA LEU A 928 -32.22 -22.42 -16.04
C LEU A 928 -32.11 -22.52 -17.57
N ARG A 929 -33.13 -23.12 -18.23
CA ARG A 929 -33.13 -23.38 -19.69
C ARG A 929 -32.77 -22.11 -20.48
N PRO A 930 -32.05 -22.22 -21.62
CA PRO A 930 -31.45 -21.07 -22.28
C PRO A 930 -32.52 -20.10 -22.79
N VAL A 931 -32.62 -18.94 -22.15
CA VAL A 931 -33.17 -17.71 -22.74
C VAL A 931 -32.04 -17.06 -23.56
N PRO A 932 -32.33 -16.39 -24.71
CA PRO A 932 -31.34 -15.64 -25.47
C PRO A 932 -30.44 -14.79 -24.54
N HIS A 933 -29.13 -14.81 -24.78
CA HIS A 933 -28.12 -14.27 -23.84
C HIS A 933 -28.37 -12.83 -23.36
N ASN A 934 -29.13 -12.03 -24.12
CA ASN A 934 -29.28 -10.59 -23.91
C ASN A 934 -30.34 -10.17 -22.87
N ASP A 935 -31.20 -11.05 -22.34
CA ASP A 935 -32.27 -10.64 -21.39
C ASP A 935 -32.57 -11.62 -20.24
N ARG A 936 -31.56 -12.37 -19.77
CA ARG A 936 -31.75 -13.32 -18.66
C ARG A 936 -32.03 -12.63 -17.31
N ASP A 937 -31.35 -11.52 -17.03
CA ASP A 937 -31.58 -10.76 -15.79
C ASP A 937 -33.01 -10.17 -15.75
N GLY A 938 -33.50 -9.64 -16.89
CA GLY A 938 -34.85 -9.08 -17.00
C GLY A 938 -35.98 -10.11 -16.89
N ALA A 939 -35.80 -11.30 -17.49
CA ALA A 939 -36.74 -12.41 -17.37
C ALA A 939 -36.93 -12.88 -15.92
N MET A 940 -35.84 -13.02 -15.16
CA MET A 940 -35.87 -13.43 -13.75
C MET A 940 -36.55 -12.37 -12.87
N ILE A 941 -36.18 -11.10 -13.04
CA ILE A 941 -36.78 -10.00 -12.27
C ILE A 941 -38.29 -9.90 -12.54
N SER A 942 -38.71 -10.13 -13.78
CA SER A 942 -40.13 -10.11 -14.14
C SER A 942 -40.89 -11.33 -13.59
N ALA A 943 -40.24 -12.48 -13.45
CA ALA A 943 -40.84 -13.63 -12.77
C ALA A 943 -41.00 -13.36 -11.25
N PHE A 944 -39.98 -12.79 -10.61
CA PHE A 944 -40.04 -12.41 -9.19
C PHE A 944 -41.06 -11.29 -8.92
N GLU A 945 -41.18 -10.31 -9.82
CA GLU A 945 -42.22 -9.28 -9.76
C GLU A 945 -43.62 -9.89 -9.75
N LYS A 946 -43.90 -10.88 -10.61
CA LYS A 946 -45.19 -11.60 -10.62
C LYS A 946 -45.45 -12.35 -9.31
N GLU A 947 -44.44 -12.93 -8.68
CA GLU A 947 -44.57 -13.60 -7.37
C GLU A 947 -44.92 -12.62 -6.24
N LEU A 948 -44.35 -11.41 -6.28
CA LEU A 948 -44.69 -10.33 -5.35
C LEU A 948 -46.12 -9.83 -5.57
N GLU A 949 -46.53 -9.65 -6.82
CA GLU A 949 -47.86 -9.12 -7.19
C GLU A 949 -49.00 -10.11 -6.97
N THR A 950 -48.74 -11.41 -7.10
CA THR A 950 -49.70 -12.47 -6.76
C THR A 950 -49.89 -12.66 -5.26
N GLY A 951 -49.08 -11.98 -4.43
CA GLY A 951 -49.15 -12.06 -2.97
C GLY A 951 -48.65 -13.39 -2.41
N SER A 952 -47.92 -14.19 -3.18
CA SER A 952 -47.45 -15.53 -2.78
C SER A 952 -46.66 -15.47 -1.45
N ILE A 953 -45.79 -14.47 -1.30
CA ILE A 953 -44.94 -14.31 -0.10
C ILE A 953 -45.54 -13.38 0.97
N SER A 954 -46.78 -12.91 0.80
CA SER A 954 -47.40 -11.91 1.69
C SER A 954 -47.58 -12.40 3.13
N HIS A 955 -47.66 -13.71 3.35
CA HIS A 955 -47.77 -14.33 4.67
C HIS A 955 -46.45 -14.35 5.45
N LEU A 956 -45.31 -14.01 4.82
CA LEU A 956 -43.97 -13.97 5.43
C LEU A 956 -43.69 -12.63 6.10
N THR A 957 -44.43 -12.33 7.18
CA THR A 957 -44.37 -11.03 7.88
C THR A 957 -43.01 -10.70 8.50
N ARG A 958 -42.12 -11.70 8.68
CA ARG A 958 -40.77 -11.52 9.24
C ARG A 958 -39.68 -11.33 8.19
N LEU A 959 -39.99 -11.50 6.90
CA LEU A 959 -39.02 -11.41 5.82
C LEU A 959 -38.53 -9.96 5.68
N LYS A 960 -37.23 -9.75 5.91
CA LYS A 960 -36.57 -8.43 5.86
C LYS A 960 -35.85 -8.20 4.54
N SER A 961 -35.25 -9.24 3.97
CA SER A 961 -34.44 -9.10 2.75
C SER A 961 -34.51 -10.31 1.83
N VAL A 962 -34.46 -10.05 0.52
CA VAL A 962 -34.28 -11.06 -0.52
C VAL A 962 -33.08 -10.70 -1.38
N LYS A 963 -32.11 -11.61 -1.49
CA LYS A 963 -30.97 -11.49 -2.39
C LYS A 963 -31.21 -12.31 -3.64
N LEU A 964 -31.36 -11.63 -4.77
CA LEU A 964 -31.45 -12.28 -6.06
C LEU A 964 -30.07 -12.79 -6.50
N PRO A 965 -30.00 -13.81 -7.37
CA PRO A 965 -28.74 -14.36 -7.86
C PRO A 965 -27.83 -13.27 -8.48
N PRO A 966 -26.52 -13.54 -8.66
CA PRO A 966 -25.62 -12.59 -9.33
C PRO A 966 -26.11 -12.27 -10.76
N SER A 967 -25.50 -11.33 -11.49
CA SER A 967 -25.92 -11.00 -12.87
C SER A 967 -25.48 -12.01 -13.91
N PHE A 968 -26.31 -12.23 -14.94
CA PHE A 968 -25.99 -13.14 -16.06
C PHE A 968 -24.94 -12.52 -17.00
N VAL A 969 -24.65 -11.23 -16.83
CA VAL A 969 -23.68 -10.46 -17.60
C VAL A 969 -22.38 -10.32 -16.82
N SER A 970 -21.23 -10.53 -17.47
CA SER A 970 -19.91 -10.46 -16.84
C SER A 970 -19.54 -9.10 -16.26
N ARG A 971 -20.13 -8.03 -16.79
CA ARG A 971 -19.95 -6.64 -16.34
C ARG A 971 -20.90 -6.23 -15.20
N GLY A 972 -21.68 -7.17 -14.66
CA GLY A 972 -22.67 -6.91 -13.61
C GLY A 972 -24.07 -6.57 -14.14
N MET A 973 -25.03 -6.48 -13.22
CA MET A 973 -26.46 -6.36 -13.56
C MET A 973 -26.75 -5.05 -14.32
N PRO A 974 -27.50 -5.09 -15.44
CA PRO A 974 -27.89 -3.90 -16.19
C PRO A 974 -28.60 -2.87 -15.31
N THR A 975 -28.36 -1.57 -15.57
CA THR A 975 -28.93 -0.47 -14.76
C THR A 975 -30.46 -0.52 -14.67
N VAL A 976 -31.14 -0.81 -15.79
CA VAL A 976 -32.61 -0.95 -15.85
C VAL A 976 -33.13 -2.04 -14.90
N CYS A 977 -32.38 -3.14 -14.77
CA CYS A 977 -32.71 -4.24 -13.86
C CYS A 977 -32.51 -3.84 -12.38
N LYS A 978 -31.43 -3.11 -12.07
CA LYS A 978 -31.17 -2.59 -10.72
C LYS A 978 -32.25 -1.61 -10.26
N GLU A 979 -32.61 -0.66 -11.12
CA GLU A 979 -33.68 0.31 -10.85
C GLU A 979 -35.03 -0.38 -10.59
N LYS A 980 -35.34 -1.43 -11.38
CA LYS A 980 -36.55 -2.23 -11.20
C LYS A 980 -36.57 -2.99 -9.86
N ILE A 981 -35.44 -3.57 -9.44
CA ILE A 981 -35.31 -4.23 -8.12
C ILE A 981 -35.48 -3.22 -6.98
N GLU A 982 -34.87 -2.04 -7.07
CA GLU A 982 -35.02 -0.99 -6.06
C GLU A 982 -36.47 -0.49 -5.96
N ALA A 983 -37.15 -0.34 -7.10
CA ALA A 983 -38.56 0.05 -7.15
C ALA A 983 -39.47 -1.01 -6.49
N LEU A 984 -39.24 -2.30 -6.78
CA LEU A 984 -39.98 -3.39 -6.16
C LEU A 984 -39.72 -3.47 -4.65
N GLY A 985 -38.48 -3.28 -4.21
CA GLY A 985 -38.13 -3.28 -2.79
C GLY A 985 -38.86 -2.18 -2.02
N LYS A 986 -38.95 -0.97 -2.61
CA LYS A 986 -39.75 0.13 -2.04
C LYS A 986 -41.25 -0.18 -2.03
N LYS A 987 -41.79 -0.75 -3.12
CA LYS A 987 -43.23 -1.07 -3.25
C LYS A 987 -43.71 -2.09 -2.21
N PHE A 988 -42.87 -3.08 -1.87
CA PHE A 988 -43.22 -4.17 -0.96
C PHE A 988 -42.55 -4.08 0.42
N ASN A 989 -41.86 -2.98 0.74
CA ASN A 989 -41.11 -2.77 1.99
C ASN A 989 -40.11 -3.90 2.30
N LEU A 990 -39.40 -4.37 1.27
CA LEU A 990 -38.42 -5.44 1.34
C LEU A 990 -37.06 -4.94 0.87
N LYS A 991 -36.00 -5.32 1.59
CA LYS A 991 -34.63 -5.03 1.15
C LYS A 991 -34.24 -6.01 0.04
N LEU A 992 -34.34 -5.58 -1.22
CA LEU A 992 -33.97 -6.38 -2.39
C LEU A 992 -32.58 -5.99 -2.89
N GLU A 993 -31.67 -6.98 -3.00
CA GLU A 993 -30.30 -6.78 -3.49
C GLU A 993 -29.94 -7.86 -4.50
N SER A 994 -29.02 -7.57 -5.43
CA SER A 994 -28.37 -8.61 -6.25
C SER A 994 -27.08 -9.06 -5.59
N GLN A 995 -26.80 -10.36 -5.61
CA GLN A 995 -25.52 -10.90 -5.16
C GLN A 995 -24.37 -10.35 -6.01
N LYS A 996 -23.27 -9.97 -5.38
CA LYS A 996 -22.03 -9.60 -6.08
C LYS A 996 -21.39 -10.87 -6.63
N ARG A 997 -20.84 -10.81 -7.85
CA ARG A 997 -20.01 -11.90 -8.39
C ARG A 997 -18.74 -11.96 -7.55
N ASP A 998 -18.59 -13.02 -6.77
CA ASP A 998 -17.43 -13.24 -5.93
C ASP A 998 -16.33 -13.89 -6.76
N PHE A 999 -15.47 -13.08 -7.38
CA PHE A 999 -14.42 -13.58 -8.27
C PHE A 999 -13.32 -14.34 -7.53
N SER A 1000 -13.22 -14.23 -6.20
CA SER A 1000 -12.27 -15.02 -5.39
C SER A 1000 -12.68 -16.47 -5.17
N LYS A 1001 -13.88 -16.88 -5.60
CA LYS A 1001 -14.30 -18.31 -5.66
C LYS A 1001 -14.18 -18.91 -7.07
N MET A 1002 -13.77 -18.11 -8.06
CA MET A 1002 -13.47 -18.54 -9.44
C MET A 1002 -11.96 -18.64 -9.70
N ILE A 1003 -11.13 -18.30 -8.69
CA ILE A 1003 -9.68 -18.45 -8.62
C ILE A 1003 -9.43 -19.49 -7.53
#